data_AF-A0A955ETT7-F1
#
_entry.id   AF-A0A955ETT7-F1
#
_cell.length_a   1.000
_cell.length_b   1.000
_cell.length_c   1.000
_cell.angle_alpha   90.00
_cell.angle_beta   90.00
_cell.angle_gamma   90.00
#
_symmetry.space_group_name_H-M   'P 1'
#
loop_
_entity.id
_entity.type
_entity.pdbx_description
1 polymer ?
#
loop_
_entity_poly.entity_id
_entity_poly.type
_entity_poly.pdbx_seq_one_letter_code
_entity_poly.pdbx_strand_id
1 'polypeptide(L)'
;MGKRRLLVLTDVFGGLHGGTEGQIVTLLRQLPDTWEAELWVMTHSYHFGLGPGSTRGDSTTTPQADPFPCPWRVWQLPPVKDPRFPWRFGQLVKAAGKAGFDLVQAFHSDTCWLAPRLGQRIGVPVLTSRRDLGYWQRPLHMPLLRTANRMAAGIVANAKAVADRTIELEHAHPARTHVIWNGHRASRFDVPAAPDLRARLGIPADAFVAGLCANVRPLKRHEDLIDAVALLGARERPVHILFMGTGEPHEVEALHARAKERGLESCFHMHGVTDDVVPWLKNLDVGVLCSETEGFSNAIVEYMACGLPVVASAVGGTPDLVQEGVTGHLYTAGDVPILSQHLAHLRDDPERARALGAAGRARFEATLVAERMVGAFVDRFDAEVGRYAAPWAPPGWTVRIHRDVEGAREALERAEDWLDGRGFFLGPTWNATWWETRGERPFVVEALDGTGTVQGVLPLVESRGVLGFAGQDVGADHLDVIAAPGAGEQVAAAALDALTRTTFGKLRLRHVRAEGFLRMALHDPRHGIAWNERWSTICHEIDTLGTWDEYLARSLSRKRRHELRRTVKRFQERPGAAIERATTPAEVDDLLSRLFALHARRFEGQGASTDFAGADIERFHRALAPRLLERGELVLLALVDDGRDAAVYYGFRHLGRVLHFQSGIDDGEAGTSAGTVLRAKMLEDDVFGQGATSFDFLDGDEAYKHAWATGHHHLFDLAVHPRGARGRLAAVTRGAFNVVKDEIKRRRSR
;
A
#
# COMPACT_ATOMS: atom_id res chain seq x y z
N MET A 1 10.03 -27.69 -23.54
CA MET A 1 10.14 -27.41 -22.08
C MET A 1 8.97 -28.08 -21.39
N GLY A 2 9.15 -28.69 -20.22
CA GLY A 2 8.04 -29.29 -19.46
C GLY A 2 7.03 -28.23 -19.01
N LYS A 3 5.78 -28.64 -18.71
CA LYS A 3 4.78 -27.76 -18.10
C LYS A 3 5.26 -27.28 -16.72
N ARG A 4 5.04 -26.01 -16.39
CA ARG A 4 5.31 -25.47 -15.04
C ARG A 4 4.25 -25.97 -14.08
N ARG A 5 4.62 -26.25 -12.83
CA ARG A 5 3.72 -26.81 -11.82
C ARG A 5 3.27 -25.76 -10.82
N LEU A 6 1.96 -25.55 -10.73
CA LEU A 6 1.31 -24.63 -9.80
C LEU A 6 0.68 -25.39 -8.64
N LEU A 7 1.00 -25.00 -7.41
CA LEU A 7 0.26 -25.42 -6.23
C LEU A 7 -0.75 -24.33 -5.82
N VAL A 8 -2.04 -24.64 -5.85
CA VAL A 8 -3.07 -23.76 -5.28
C VAL A 8 -3.39 -24.22 -3.86
N LEU A 9 -3.32 -23.32 -2.88
CA LEU A 9 -3.64 -23.58 -1.47
C LEU A 9 -4.88 -22.81 -1.03
N THR A 10 -5.80 -23.47 -0.34
CA THR A 10 -6.96 -22.85 0.32
C THR A 10 -7.26 -23.52 1.67
N ASP A 11 -7.87 -22.81 2.62
CA ASP A 11 -8.25 -23.33 3.96
C ASP A 11 -9.76 -23.59 4.10
N VAL A 12 -10.58 -23.06 3.20
CA VAL A 12 -12.02 -23.19 3.17
C VAL A 12 -12.45 -23.53 1.74
N PHE A 13 -13.36 -24.50 1.63
CA PHE A 13 -14.04 -24.78 0.38
C PHE A 13 -15.49 -25.19 0.64
N GLY A 14 -16.40 -24.22 0.60
CA GLY A 14 -17.83 -24.43 0.90
C GLY A 14 -18.70 -24.84 -0.29
N GLY A 15 -18.16 -24.82 -1.51
CA GLY A 15 -18.88 -25.18 -2.75
C GLY A 15 -18.39 -24.45 -4.00
N LEU A 16 -18.87 -24.85 -5.18
CA LEU A 16 -18.46 -24.31 -6.49
C LEU A 16 -18.98 -22.88 -6.79
N HIS A 17 -20.00 -22.45 -6.06
CA HIS A 17 -20.71 -21.18 -6.28
C HIS A 17 -20.32 -20.08 -5.27
N GLY A 18 -19.32 -20.33 -4.42
CA GLY A 18 -18.79 -19.36 -3.47
C GLY A 18 -18.04 -18.20 -4.15
N GLY A 19 -17.95 -17.05 -3.47
CA GLY A 19 -17.36 -15.84 -4.05
C GLY A 19 -15.86 -15.93 -4.34
N THR A 20 -15.07 -16.60 -3.49
CA THR A 20 -13.64 -16.84 -3.73
C THR A 20 -13.41 -18.22 -4.32
N GLU A 21 -14.15 -19.24 -3.86
CA GLU A 21 -14.08 -20.60 -4.38
C GLU A 21 -14.38 -20.67 -5.88
N GLY A 22 -15.42 -19.97 -6.35
CA GLY A 22 -15.75 -19.89 -7.77
C GLY A 22 -14.65 -19.25 -8.61
N GLN A 23 -13.89 -18.33 -8.03
CA GLN A 23 -12.77 -17.66 -8.71
C GLN A 23 -11.54 -18.59 -8.79
N ILE A 24 -11.29 -19.39 -7.74
CA ILE A 24 -10.28 -20.46 -7.75
C ILE A 24 -10.63 -21.48 -8.85
N VAL A 25 -11.88 -21.93 -8.91
CA VAL A 25 -12.33 -22.90 -9.93
C VAL A 25 -12.22 -22.30 -11.33
N THR A 26 -12.59 -21.04 -11.51
CA THR A 26 -12.47 -20.34 -12.79
C THR A 26 -11.02 -20.27 -13.24
N LEU A 27 -10.10 -19.90 -12.33
CA LEU A 27 -8.66 -19.89 -12.58
C LEU A 27 -8.15 -21.26 -13.01
N LEU A 28 -8.48 -22.32 -12.26
CA LEU A 28 -8.04 -23.68 -12.54
C LEU A 28 -8.59 -24.22 -13.88
N ARG A 29 -9.82 -23.85 -14.27
CA ARG A 29 -10.47 -24.31 -15.52
C ARG A 29 -9.92 -23.65 -16.77
N GLN A 30 -9.40 -22.43 -16.66
CA GLN A 30 -8.93 -21.64 -17.80
C GLN A 30 -7.40 -21.48 -17.83
N LEU A 31 -6.69 -22.18 -16.94
CA LEU A 31 -5.23 -22.14 -16.89
C LEU A 31 -4.65 -22.61 -18.24
N PRO A 32 -3.69 -21.89 -18.85
CA PRO A 32 -3.12 -22.27 -20.14
C PRO A 32 -2.28 -23.54 -20.02
N ASP A 33 -2.10 -24.24 -21.15
CA ASP A 33 -1.35 -25.50 -21.23
C ASP A 33 0.11 -25.42 -20.80
N THR A 34 0.68 -24.22 -20.67
CA THR A 34 2.02 -23.98 -20.11
C THR A 34 2.11 -24.31 -18.62
N TRP A 35 0.97 -24.43 -17.93
CA TRP A 35 0.86 -24.71 -16.52
C TRP A 35 0.05 -25.97 -16.23
N GLU A 36 0.46 -26.69 -15.18
CA GLU A 36 -0.25 -27.83 -14.60
C GLU A 36 -0.49 -27.54 -13.11
N ALA A 37 -1.74 -27.55 -12.67
CA ALA A 37 -2.12 -27.19 -11.31
C ALA A 37 -2.45 -28.41 -10.43
N GLU A 38 -2.19 -28.28 -9.13
CA GLU A 38 -2.70 -29.16 -8.08
C GLU A 38 -3.34 -28.32 -6.98
N LEU A 39 -4.52 -28.70 -6.49
CA LEU A 39 -5.25 -27.98 -5.44
C LEU A 39 -5.11 -28.67 -4.08
N TRP A 40 -4.54 -28.00 -3.10
CA TRP A 40 -4.43 -28.50 -1.73
C TRP A 40 -5.33 -27.70 -0.80
N VAL A 41 -6.27 -28.40 -0.15
CA VAL A 41 -7.21 -27.84 0.82
C VAL A 41 -6.72 -28.15 2.23
N MET A 42 -6.53 -27.12 3.05
CA MET A 42 -6.01 -27.23 4.42
C MET A 42 -7.18 -27.25 5.40
N THR A 43 -7.67 -28.44 5.73
CA THR A 43 -8.76 -28.59 6.70
C THR A 43 -8.21 -28.49 8.13
N HIS A 44 -8.80 -27.60 8.91
CA HIS A 44 -8.42 -27.15 10.26
C HIS A 44 -7.19 -26.25 10.37
N SER A 45 -7.43 -24.93 10.40
CA SER A 45 -6.45 -23.93 10.85
C SER A 45 -7.10 -22.82 11.67
N TYR A 46 -8.02 -23.14 12.59
CA TYR A 46 -8.52 -22.13 13.54
C TYR A 46 -7.39 -21.72 14.49
N HIS A 47 -6.73 -20.60 14.18
CA HIS A 47 -5.50 -20.10 14.80
C HIS A 47 -5.46 -20.10 16.34
N PHE A 48 -6.60 -20.14 17.03
CA PHE A 48 -6.66 -20.14 18.49
C PHE A 48 -7.84 -20.92 19.11
N GLY A 49 -8.58 -21.76 18.35
CA GLY A 49 -9.70 -22.52 18.90
C GLY A 49 -10.88 -21.69 19.47
N LEU A 50 -11.08 -20.45 19.01
CA LEU A 50 -12.13 -19.55 19.52
C LEU A 50 -12.75 -18.74 18.37
N GLY A 51 -13.75 -19.31 17.69
CA GLY A 51 -14.68 -18.57 16.82
C GLY A 51 -16.11 -18.72 17.36
N PRO A 52 -16.91 -17.65 17.51
CA PRO A 52 -18.30 -17.76 17.88
C PRO A 52 -19.16 -18.09 16.65
N GLY A 53 -20.01 -19.10 16.77
CA GLY A 53 -21.36 -19.10 16.20
C GLY A 53 -21.52 -18.82 14.69
N SER A 54 -20.74 -19.45 13.82
CA SER A 54 -21.28 -19.77 12.49
C SER A 54 -21.63 -21.24 12.44
N THR A 55 -22.87 -21.56 12.79
CA THR A 55 -23.58 -22.72 12.27
C THR A 55 -23.73 -22.57 10.76
N ARG A 56 -22.62 -22.73 10.02
CA ARG A 56 -22.64 -22.99 8.59
C ARG A 56 -21.83 -24.23 8.36
N GLY A 57 -22.57 -25.34 8.21
CA GLY A 57 -22.16 -26.59 7.59
C GLY A 57 -20.87 -27.18 8.13
N ASP A 58 -21.00 -28.34 8.77
CA ASP A 58 -19.95 -29.34 8.95
C ASP A 58 -18.77 -29.15 7.96
N SER A 59 -17.72 -28.42 8.37
CA SER A 59 -16.47 -28.27 7.59
C SER A 59 -15.68 -29.58 7.45
N THR A 60 -16.33 -30.68 7.84
CA THR A 60 -15.97 -32.09 7.64
C THR A 60 -16.48 -32.63 6.31
N THR A 61 -17.30 -31.88 5.56
CA THR A 61 -17.73 -32.30 4.22
C THR A 61 -16.54 -32.31 3.27
N THR A 62 -16.00 -33.51 3.08
CA THR A 62 -15.08 -33.82 1.99
C THR A 62 -15.77 -33.37 0.69
N PRO A 63 -15.09 -32.65 -0.23
CA PRO A 63 -15.67 -32.33 -1.53
C PRO A 63 -16.29 -33.60 -2.13
N GLN A 64 -17.56 -33.53 -2.55
CA GLN A 64 -18.19 -34.63 -3.30
C GLN A 64 -17.29 -35.05 -4.46
N ALA A 65 -17.31 -36.33 -4.85
CA ALA A 65 -16.38 -36.90 -5.82
C ALA A 65 -16.17 -36.01 -7.07
N ASP A 66 -14.92 -35.58 -7.23
CA ASP A 66 -14.30 -34.88 -8.37
C ASP A 66 -14.92 -33.56 -8.88
N PRO A 67 -14.98 -32.48 -8.07
CA PRO A 67 -15.54 -31.18 -8.48
C PRO A 67 -14.52 -30.25 -9.15
N PHE A 68 -13.23 -30.63 -9.18
CA PHE A 68 -12.14 -29.76 -9.61
C PHE A 68 -11.56 -30.20 -10.96
N PRO A 69 -11.13 -29.26 -11.81
CA PRO A 69 -10.53 -29.58 -13.11
C PRO A 69 -9.08 -30.09 -13.00
N CYS A 70 -8.58 -30.37 -11.80
CA CYS A 70 -7.20 -30.74 -11.53
C CYS A 70 -7.09 -31.70 -10.33
N PRO A 71 -5.97 -32.42 -10.16
CA PRO A 71 -5.74 -33.23 -8.97
C PRO A 71 -5.84 -32.38 -7.70
N TRP A 72 -6.44 -32.94 -6.64
CA TRP A 72 -6.60 -32.25 -5.37
C TRP A 72 -6.34 -33.14 -4.16
N ARG A 73 -5.95 -32.52 -3.04
CA ARG A 73 -5.65 -33.21 -1.78
C ARG A 73 -6.12 -32.41 -0.58
N VAL A 74 -6.47 -33.12 0.49
CA VAL A 74 -6.81 -32.52 1.78
C VAL A 74 -5.69 -32.74 2.78
N TRP A 75 -5.29 -31.67 3.45
CA TRP A 75 -4.27 -31.66 4.49
C TRP A 75 -4.89 -31.27 5.82
N GLN A 76 -4.95 -32.23 6.75
CA GLN A 76 -5.39 -31.96 8.12
C GLN A 76 -4.23 -31.40 8.94
N LEU A 77 -4.29 -30.10 9.25
CA LEU A 77 -3.35 -29.45 10.15
C LEU A 77 -4.01 -29.25 11.52
N PRO A 78 -3.29 -29.42 12.64
CA PRO A 78 -3.79 -29.00 13.93
C PRO A 78 -3.58 -27.48 14.11
N PRO A 79 -4.25 -26.83 15.10
CA PRO A 79 -3.98 -25.42 15.41
C PRO A 79 -2.50 -25.16 15.70
N VAL A 80 -2.01 -23.94 15.45
CA VAL A 80 -0.58 -23.59 15.60
C VAL A 80 -0.05 -23.82 17.03
N LYS A 81 -0.93 -23.77 18.04
CA LYS A 81 -0.61 -24.06 19.44
C LYS A 81 -0.42 -25.55 19.74
N ASP A 82 -0.87 -26.43 18.86
CA ASP A 82 -0.78 -27.87 19.06
C ASP A 82 0.66 -28.36 18.84
N PRO A 83 1.24 -29.15 19.75
CA PRO A 83 2.61 -29.65 19.64
C PRO A 83 2.83 -30.53 18.39
N ARG A 84 1.78 -31.05 17.75
CA ARG A 84 1.86 -31.84 16.51
C ARG A 84 1.99 -30.97 15.26
N PHE A 85 1.71 -29.67 15.35
CA PHE A 85 1.74 -28.75 14.20
C PHE A 85 3.10 -28.76 13.48
N PRO A 86 4.26 -28.61 14.15
CA PRO A 86 5.56 -28.61 13.46
C PRO A 86 5.83 -29.89 12.68
N TRP A 87 5.42 -31.04 13.21
CA TRP A 87 5.58 -32.33 12.54
C TRP A 87 4.68 -32.45 11.30
N ARG A 88 3.38 -32.13 11.43
CA ARG A 88 2.44 -32.13 10.29
C ARG A 88 2.85 -31.13 9.21
N PHE A 89 3.28 -29.94 9.61
CA PHE A 89 3.80 -28.94 8.69
C PHE A 89 5.10 -29.43 8.02
N GLY A 90 5.98 -30.13 8.73
CA GLY A 90 7.15 -30.80 8.14
C GLY A 90 6.79 -31.84 7.08
N GLN A 91 5.71 -32.61 7.28
CA GLN A 91 5.20 -33.55 6.29
C GLN A 91 4.70 -32.83 5.03
N LEU A 92 3.98 -31.72 5.21
CA LEU A 92 3.52 -30.87 4.11
C LEU A 92 4.71 -30.34 3.29
N VAL A 93 5.74 -29.80 3.95
CA VAL A 93 6.98 -29.33 3.31
C VAL A 93 7.65 -30.44 2.51
N LYS A 94 7.78 -31.64 3.10
CA LYS A 94 8.38 -32.80 2.42
C LYS A 94 7.58 -33.22 1.19
N ALA A 95 6.25 -33.24 1.30
CA ALA A 95 5.37 -33.60 0.19
C ALA A 95 5.43 -32.57 -0.94
N ALA A 96 5.40 -31.27 -0.60
CA ALA A 96 5.50 -30.19 -1.59
C ALA A 96 6.86 -30.19 -2.29
N GLY A 97 7.95 -30.41 -1.54
CA GLY A 97 9.30 -30.55 -2.10
C GLY A 97 9.45 -31.76 -3.02
N LYS A 98 8.82 -32.90 -2.70
CA LYS A 98 8.81 -34.09 -3.56
C LYS A 98 7.97 -33.90 -4.82
N ALA A 99 6.89 -33.11 -4.73
CA ALA A 99 6.07 -32.80 -5.88
C ALA A 99 6.82 -31.90 -6.88
N GLY A 100 7.67 -30.98 -6.43
CA GLY A 100 8.45 -30.13 -7.34
C GLY A 100 7.57 -29.10 -8.05
N PHE A 101 6.89 -28.26 -7.25
CA PHE A 101 6.14 -27.11 -7.76
C PHE A 101 7.09 -25.97 -8.14
N ASP A 102 6.71 -25.18 -9.14
CA ASP A 102 7.42 -23.97 -9.54
C ASP A 102 6.86 -22.72 -8.87
N LEU A 103 5.59 -22.74 -8.44
CA LEU A 103 4.93 -21.62 -7.77
C LEU A 103 3.81 -22.10 -6.84
N VAL A 104 3.56 -21.33 -5.78
CA VAL A 104 2.42 -21.52 -4.87
C VAL A 104 1.51 -20.29 -4.91
N GLN A 105 0.21 -20.50 -5.16
CA GLN A 105 -0.82 -19.48 -5.08
C GLN A 105 -1.75 -19.80 -3.89
N ALA A 106 -1.76 -18.94 -2.89
CA ALA A 106 -2.51 -19.12 -1.64
C ALA A 106 -3.74 -18.21 -1.57
N PHE A 107 -4.90 -18.79 -1.25
CA PHE A 107 -6.17 -18.10 -1.07
C PHE A 107 -6.68 -18.28 0.36
N HIS A 108 -7.44 -17.28 0.83
CA HIS A 108 -8.00 -17.23 2.18
C HIS A 108 -6.96 -17.07 3.30
N SER A 109 -7.44 -16.59 4.45
CA SER A 109 -6.63 -15.96 5.49
C SER A 109 -5.59 -16.88 6.13
N ASP A 110 -5.91 -18.15 6.40
CA ASP A 110 -4.99 -19.07 7.08
C ASP A 110 -3.88 -19.56 6.13
N THR A 111 -4.19 -19.81 4.86
CA THR A 111 -3.11 -20.18 3.94
C THR A 111 -2.20 -19.00 3.63
N CYS A 112 -2.72 -17.76 3.68
CA CYS A 112 -1.95 -16.57 3.39
C CYS A 112 -0.78 -16.31 4.36
N TRP A 113 -0.87 -16.70 5.64
CA TRP A 113 0.28 -16.59 6.54
C TRP A 113 1.15 -17.87 6.56
N LEU A 114 0.60 -19.02 6.19
CA LEU A 114 1.29 -20.31 6.20
C LEU A 114 2.11 -20.57 4.94
N ALA A 115 1.53 -20.31 3.76
CA ALA A 115 2.11 -20.62 2.47
C ALA A 115 3.49 -19.94 2.25
N PRO A 116 3.73 -18.68 2.64
CA PRO A 116 5.06 -18.08 2.49
C PRO A 116 6.17 -18.86 3.23
N ARG A 117 5.85 -19.46 4.40
CA ARG A 117 6.79 -20.31 5.15
C ARG A 117 7.00 -21.68 4.52
N LEU A 118 6.00 -22.18 3.79
CA LEU A 118 6.12 -23.39 2.98
C LEU A 118 7.05 -23.11 1.80
N GLY A 119 6.77 -22.06 1.04
CA GLY A 119 7.55 -21.70 -0.14
C GLY A 119 9.02 -21.41 0.16
N GLN A 120 9.31 -20.71 1.25
CA GLN A 120 10.69 -20.50 1.70
C GLN A 120 11.44 -21.81 1.97
N ARG A 121 10.77 -22.84 2.51
CA ARG A 121 11.41 -24.12 2.85
C ARG A 121 11.65 -25.02 1.64
N ILE A 122 10.83 -24.89 0.60
CA ILE A 122 10.97 -25.67 -0.63
C ILE A 122 11.62 -24.88 -1.77
N GLY A 123 11.90 -23.59 -1.57
CA GLY A 123 12.63 -22.74 -2.52
C GLY A 123 11.78 -22.18 -3.66
N VAL A 124 10.46 -22.03 -3.48
CA VAL A 124 9.53 -21.60 -4.55
C VAL A 124 8.85 -20.27 -4.23
N PRO A 125 8.53 -19.44 -5.25
CA PRO A 125 7.75 -18.22 -5.07
C PRO A 125 6.35 -18.53 -4.53
N VAL A 126 5.86 -17.65 -3.64
CA VAL A 126 4.51 -17.73 -3.09
C VAL A 126 3.77 -16.43 -3.33
N LEU A 127 2.64 -16.52 -4.02
CA LEU A 127 1.65 -15.47 -4.12
C LEU A 127 0.55 -15.71 -3.10
N THR A 128 0.10 -14.66 -2.41
CA THR A 128 -1.02 -14.76 -1.45
C THR A 128 -2.13 -13.80 -1.86
N SER A 129 -3.40 -14.18 -1.65
CA SER A 129 -4.53 -13.34 -2.06
C SER A 129 -5.24 -12.65 -0.90
N ARG A 130 -5.68 -11.41 -1.13
CA ARG A 130 -6.58 -10.65 -0.24
C ARG A 130 -7.87 -10.36 -0.98
N ARG A 131 -8.99 -10.69 -0.35
CA ARG A 131 -10.31 -10.75 -0.99
C ARG A 131 -11.36 -9.91 -0.26
N ASP A 132 -11.01 -9.43 0.93
CA ASP A 132 -11.87 -8.67 1.81
C ASP A 132 -11.05 -7.60 2.55
N LEU A 133 -11.74 -6.63 3.13
CA LEU A 133 -11.13 -5.55 3.92
C LEU A 133 -10.74 -5.99 5.34
N GLY A 134 -10.58 -7.27 5.63
CA GLY A 134 -10.04 -7.76 6.90
C GLY A 134 -10.90 -7.49 8.13
N TYR A 135 -12.22 -7.34 7.97
CA TYR A 135 -13.15 -7.02 9.06
C TYR A 135 -13.29 -8.14 10.11
N TRP A 136 -12.85 -9.36 9.78
CA TRP A 136 -12.76 -10.49 10.71
C TRP A 136 -11.40 -10.60 11.44
N GLN A 137 -10.41 -9.78 11.07
CA GLN A 137 -9.06 -9.93 11.60
C GLN A 137 -8.98 -9.45 13.05
N ARG A 138 -8.54 -10.34 13.95
CA ARG A 138 -8.22 -9.99 15.34
C ARG A 138 -6.83 -9.32 15.42
N PRO A 139 -6.60 -8.41 16.38
CA PRO A 139 -5.31 -7.72 16.52
C PRO A 139 -4.09 -8.65 16.62
N LEU A 140 -4.28 -9.87 17.15
CA LEU A 140 -3.23 -10.87 17.31
C LEU A 140 -2.78 -11.54 15.99
N HIS A 141 -3.57 -11.48 14.91
CA HIS A 141 -3.20 -12.06 13.61
C HIS A 141 -2.24 -11.16 12.82
N MET A 142 -2.27 -9.86 13.10
CA MET A 142 -1.55 -8.86 12.34
C MET A 142 -0.02 -9.06 12.33
N PRO A 143 0.64 -9.42 13.45
CA PRO A 143 2.09 -9.73 13.42
C PRO A 143 2.44 -10.94 12.55
N LEU A 144 1.59 -11.97 12.52
CA LEU A 144 1.81 -13.18 11.73
C LEU A 144 1.67 -12.90 10.23
N LEU A 145 0.63 -12.16 9.84
CA LEU A 145 0.40 -11.71 8.47
C LEU A 145 1.51 -10.79 8.00
N ARG A 146 1.88 -9.76 8.79
CA ARG A 146 3.04 -8.88 8.49
C ARG A 146 4.30 -9.67 8.23
N THR A 147 4.61 -10.65 9.08
CA THR A 147 5.80 -11.50 8.92
C THR A 147 5.71 -12.36 7.65
N ALA A 148 4.53 -12.91 7.36
CA ALA A 148 4.33 -13.73 6.17
C ALA A 148 4.38 -12.91 4.87
N ASN A 149 3.86 -11.68 4.87
CA ASN A 149 3.88 -10.78 3.73
C ASN A 149 5.31 -10.42 3.31
N ARG A 150 6.26 -10.34 4.26
CA ARG A 150 7.70 -10.18 3.95
C ARG A 150 8.30 -11.36 3.19
N MET A 151 7.71 -12.54 3.35
CA MET A 151 8.19 -13.79 2.75
C MET A 151 7.47 -14.13 1.45
N ALA A 152 6.33 -13.49 1.19
CA ALA A 152 5.58 -13.68 -0.04
C ALA A 152 6.35 -13.05 -1.21
N ALA A 153 6.38 -13.77 -2.34
CA ALA A 153 6.88 -13.25 -3.60
C ALA A 153 6.01 -12.10 -4.10
N GLY A 154 4.69 -12.19 -3.87
CA GLY A 154 3.73 -11.14 -4.16
C GLY A 154 2.40 -11.34 -3.45
N ILE A 155 1.58 -10.31 -3.46
CA ILE A 155 0.24 -10.28 -2.88
C ILE A 155 -0.73 -9.84 -3.97
N VAL A 156 -1.82 -10.56 -4.12
CA VAL A 156 -2.88 -10.28 -5.09
C VAL A 156 -4.13 -9.82 -4.35
N ALA A 157 -4.48 -8.55 -4.48
CA ALA A 157 -5.73 -8.01 -3.98
C ALA A 157 -6.79 -8.01 -5.08
N ASN A 158 -8.06 -8.23 -4.73
CA ASN A 158 -9.15 -8.20 -5.70
C ASN A 158 -9.73 -6.80 -5.99
N ALA A 159 -9.28 -5.78 -5.26
CA ALA A 159 -9.70 -4.39 -5.41
C ALA A 159 -8.57 -3.45 -4.99
N LYS A 160 -8.61 -2.19 -5.45
CA LYS A 160 -7.63 -1.17 -5.05
C LYS A 160 -7.71 -0.88 -3.56
N ALA A 161 -8.92 -0.70 -3.02
CA ALA A 161 -9.12 -0.49 -1.59
C ALA A 161 -8.57 -1.64 -0.72
N VAL A 162 -8.64 -2.88 -1.23
CA VAL A 162 -8.06 -4.05 -0.54
C VAL A 162 -6.53 -4.02 -0.62
N ALA A 163 -5.95 -3.63 -1.75
CA ALA A 163 -4.50 -3.44 -1.88
C ALA A 163 -3.98 -2.34 -0.93
N ASP A 164 -4.60 -1.15 -0.96
CA ASP A 164 -4.24 0.00 -0.13
C ASP A 164 -4.28 -0.37 1.35
N ARG A 165 -5.35 -1.03 1.80
CA ARG A 165 -5.47 -1.52 3.17
C ARG A 165 -4.44 -2.57 3.54
N THR A 166 -4.10 -3.46 2.61
CA THR A 166 -3.07 -4.49 2.85
C THR A 166 -1.69 -3.82 3.03
N ILE A 167 -1.39 -2.81 2.23
CA ILE A 167 -0.15 -2.01 2.35
C ILE A 167 -0.13 -1.28 3.69
N GLU A 168 -1.20 -0.58 4.03
CA GLU A 168 -1.30 0.24 5.24
C GLU A 168 -1.27 -0.60 6.54
N LEU A 169 -2.14 -1.61 6.64
CA LEU A 169 -2.34 -2.35 7.88
C LEU A 169 -1.42 -3.56 8.02
N GLU A 170 -1.24 -4.31 6.93
CA GLU A 170 -0.41 -5.52 6.92
C GLU A 170 1.04 -5.26 6.52
N HIS A 171 1.41 -3.99 6.27
CA HIS A 171 2.76 -3.56 5.86
C HIS A 171 3.27 -4.32 4.63
N ALA A 172 2.35 -4.66 3.72
CA ALA A 172 2.70 -5.26 2.44
C ALA A 172 3.55 -4.28 1.60
N HIS A 173 4.49 -4.83 0.83
CA HIS A 173 5.33 -4.01 -0.04
C HIS A 173 4.50 -3.51 -1.23
N PRO A 174 4.40 -2.19 -1.50
CA PRO A 174 3.59 -1.66 -2.60
C PRO A 174 3.95 -2.27 -3.95
N ALA A 175 5.25 -2.36 -4.29
CA ALA A 175 5.71 -2.94 -5.55
C ALA A 175 5.43 -4.45 -5.72
N ARG A 176 5.07 -5.15 -4.64
CA ARG A 176 4.71 -6.58 -4.66
C ARG A 176 3.22 -6.82 -4.40
N THR A 177 2.43 -5.75 -4.36
CA THR A 177 0.98 -5.82 -4.17
C THR A 177 0.31 -5.48 -5.49
N HIS A 178 -0.50 -6.39 -6.00
CA HIS A 178 -1.07 -6.33 -7.33
C HIS A 178 -2.57 -6.43 -7.26
N VAL A 179 -3.28 -5.61 -8.02
CA VAL A 179 -4.74 -5.68 -8.13
C VAL A 179 -5.09 -6.58 -9.31
N ILE A 180 -5.79 -7.68 -9.03
CA ILE A 180 -6.38 -8.56 -10.05
C ILE A 180 -7.86 -8.70 -9.73
N TRP A 181 -8.70 -8.03 -10.51
CA TRP A 181 -10.15 -8.06 -10.36
C TRP A 181 -10.73 -9.45 -10.62
N ASN A 182 -11.89 -9.72 -10.02
CA ASN A 182 -12.61 -10.95 -10.29
C ASN A 182 -13.13 -10.97 -11.72
N GLY A 183 -13.17 -12.16 -12.30
CA GLY A 183 -13.72 -12.39 -13.62
C GLY A 183 -14.86 -13.40 -13.61
N HIS A 184 -15.81 -13.23 -14.51
CA HIS A 184 -16.84 -14.24 -14.78
C HIS A 184 -16.81 -14.65 -16.26
N ARG A 185 -17.16 -15.91 -16.55
CA ARG A 185 -17.26 -16.39 -17.93
C ARG A 185 -18.42 -15.67 -18.62
N ALA A 186 -18.16 -15.03 -19.75
CA ALA A 186 -19.21 -14.30 -20.49
C ALA A 186 -20.39 -15.22 -20.84
N SER A 187 -20.11 -16.47 -21.25
CA SER A 187 -21.11 -17.47 -21.60
C SER A 187 -22.09 -17.83 -20.48
N ARG A 188 -21.77 -17.54 -19.21
CA ARG A 188 -22.70 -17.72 -18.09
C ARG A 188 -23.93 -16.82 -18.22
N PHE A 189 -23.77 -15.66 -18.85
CA PHE A 189 -24.82 -14.65 -18.96
C PHE A 189 -25.66 -14.81 -20.23
N ASP A 190 -25.40 -15.84 -21.04
CA ASP A 190 -26.12 -16.15 -22.28
C ASP A 190 -27.29 -17.12 -22.05
N VAL A 191 -28.00 -16.95 -20.94
CA VAL A 191 -29.19 -17.73 -20.56
C VAL A 191 -30.45 -16.87 -20.59
N PRO A 192 -31.63 -17.40 -20.94
CA PRO A 192 -32.86 -16.60 -20.91
C PRO A 192 -33.23 -16.18 -19.48
N ALA A 193 -34.07 -15.14 -19.38
CA ALA A 193 -34.69 -14.76 -18.11
C ALA A 193 -35.56 -15.92 -17.57
N ALA A 194 -35.71 -16.01 -16.25
CA ALA A 194 -36.59 -16.99 -15.64
C ALA A 194 -38.04 -16.78 -16.14
N PRO A 195 -38.68 -17.78 -16.77
CA PRO A 195 -40.00 -17.63 -17.35
C PRO A 195 -41.04 -17.37 -16.26
N ASP A 196 -41.98 -16.47 -16.55
CA ASP A 196 -43.12 -16.10 -15.71
C ASP A 196 -42.77 -15.67 -14.28
N LEU A 197 -41.51 -15.26 -14.02
CA LEU A 197 -41.05 -14.95 -12.67
C LEU A 197 -41.86 -13.81 -12.04
N ARG A 198 -42.10 -12.73 -12.80
CA ARG A 198 -42.92 -11.60 -12.33
C ARG A 198 -44.34 -12.06 -11.97
N ALA A 199 -44.99 -12.85 -12.82
CA ALA A 199 -46.33 -13.38 -12.55
C ALA A 199 -46.37 -14.30 -11.32
N ARG A 200 -45.38 -15.20 -11.16
CA ARG A 200 -45.26 -16.10 -10.01
C ARG A 200 -45.11 -15.37 -8.68
N LEU A 201 -44.47 -14.20 -8.69
CA LEU A 201 -44.30 -13.35 -7.52
C LEU A 201 -45.41 -12.30 -7.36
N GLY A 202 -46.38 -12.25 -8.28
CA GLY A 202 -47.42 -11.23 -8.27
C GLY A 202 -46.92 -9.81 -8.59
N ILE A 203 -45.78 -9.69 -9.27
CA ILE A 203 -45.22 -8.42 -9.72
C ILE A 203 -45.90 -8.03 -11.05
N PRO A 204 -46.50 -6.83 -11.16
CA PRO A 204 -47.08 -6.34 -12.42
C PRO A 204 -46.04 -6.29 -13.55
N ALA A 205 -46.48 -6.53 -14.79
CA ALA A 205 -45.58 -6.61 -15.94
C ALA A 205 -44.80 -5.30 -16.19
N ASP A 206 -45.44 -4.16 -15.97
CA ASP A 206 -44.92 -2.80 -16.15
C ASP A 206 -44.23 -2.22 -14.90
N ALA A 207 -44.22 -2.95 -13.78
CA ALA A 207 -43.58 -2.51 -12.55
C ALA A 207 -42.06 -2.28 -12.73
N PHE A 208 -41.50 -1.37 -11.94
CA PHE A 208 -40.06 -1.17 -11.85
C PHE A 208 -39.49 -1.99 -10.70
N VAL A 209 -38.58 -2.92 -10.98
CA VAL A 209 -38.09 -3.91 -10.00
C VAL A 209 -36.64 -3.62 -9.62
N ALA A 210 -36.42 -3.25 -8.36
CA ALA A 210 -35.10 -3.08 -7.75
C ALA A 210 -34.67 -4.37 -7.05
N GLY A 211 -33.59 -5.00 -7.53
CA GLY A 211 -33.11 -6.26 -6.99
C GLY A 211 -31.84 -6.13 -6.14
N LEU A 212 -31.76 -6.88 -5.05
CA LEU A 212 -30.57 -6.97 -4.19
C LEU A 212 -30.22 -8.45 -3.95
N CYS A 213 -29.10 -8.89 -4.50
CA CYS A 213 -28.55 -10.24 -4.34
C CYS A 213 -27.39 -10.23 -3.33
N ALA A 214 -27.67 -10.63 -2.10
CA ALA A 214 -26.67 -10.76 -1.04
C ALA A 214 -27.17 -11.71 0.06
N ASN A 215 -26.24 -12.22 0.87
CA ASN A 215 -26.63 -12.86 2.12
C ASN A 215 -27.20 -11.82 3.09
N VAL A 216 -28.28 -12.16 3.79
CA VAL A 216 -28.87 -11.27 4.78
C VAL A 216 -27.95 -11.25 6.00
N ARG A 217 -27.34 -10.07 6.23
CA ARG A 217 -26.43 -9.75 7.32
C ARG A 217 -26.52 -8.24 7.59
N PRO A 218 -26.17 -7.75 8.79
CA PRO A 218 -26.34 -6.34 9.13
C PRO A 218 -25.46 -5.43 8.25
N LEU A 219 -24.24 -5.87 7.96
CA LEU A 219 -23.29 -5.16 7.09
C LEU A 219 -23.77 -4.98 5.64
N LYS A 220 -24.79 -5.71 5.20
CA LYS A 220 -25.36 -5.58 3.84
C LYS A 220 -26.48 -4.54 3.75
N ARG A 221 -26.95 -4.05 4.90
CA ARG A 221 -27.94 -2.97 5.06
C ARG A 221 -29.16 -3.11 4.13
N HIS A 222 -29.77 -4.30 4.10
CA HIS A 222 -30.93 -4.57 3.26
C HIS A 222 -32.09 -3.61 3.56
N GLU A 223 -32.18 -3.17 4.82
CA GLU A 223 -33.13 -2.19 5.31
C GLU A 223 -33.08 -0.85 4.56
N ASP A 224 -31.90 -0.43 4.08
CA ASP A 224 -31.75 0.85 3.37
C ASP A 224 -32.58 0.87 2.07
N LEU A 225 -32.68 -0.26 1.35
CA LEU A 225 -33.50 -0.32 0.12
C LEU A 225 -35.00 -0.27 0.45
N ILE A 226 -35.42 -0.91 1.54
CA ILE A 226 -36.82 -0.87 2.00
C ILE A 226 -37.21 0.58 2.33
N ASP A 227 -36.38 1.27 3.12
CA ASP A 227 -36.66 2.66 3.49
C ASP A 227 -36.58 3.60 2.29
N ALA A 228 -35.63 3.39 1.37
CA ALA A 228 -35.50 4.22 0.17
C ALA A 228 -36.73 4.13 -0.74
N VAL A 229 -37.30 2.93 -0.90
CA VAL A 229 -38.55 2.74 -1.65
C VAL A 229 -39.73 3.37 -0.90
N ALA A 230 -39.77 3.26 0.43
CA ALA A 230 -40.82 3.91 1.23
C ALA A 230 -40.85 5.44 1.04
N LEU A 231 -39.68 6.08 0.91
CA LEU A 231 -39.56 7.51 0.65
C LEU A 231 -40.13 7.95 -0.71
N LEU A 232 -40.27 7.05 -1.69
CA LEU A 232 -40.83 7.40 -3.01
C LEU A 232 -42.33 7.69 -2.98
N GLY A 233 -43.03 7.17 -1.96
CA GLY A 233 -44.48 7.28 -1.78
C GLY A 233 -45.30 6.50 -2.82
N ALA A 234 -46.63 6.57 -2.70
CA ALA A 234 -47.55 5.99 -3.68
C ALA A 234 -47.46 6.76 -5.01
N ARG A 235 -47.16 6.05 -6.11
CA ARG A 235 -47.07 6.60 -7.47
C ARG A 235 -47.76 5.68 -8.47
N GLU A 236 -48.01 6.19 -9.67
CA GLU A 236 -48.62 5.45 -10.78
C GLU A 236 -47.81 4.20 -11.16
N ARG A 237 -46.48 4.26 -11.08
CA ARG A 237 -45.57 3.13 -11.28
C ARG A 237 -44.84 2.79 -9.97
N PRO A 238 -45.32 1.82 -9.18
CA PRO A 238 -44.68 1.45 -7.92
C PRO A 238 -43.34 0.74 -8.15
N VAL A 239 -42.43 0.90 -7.19
CA VAL A 239 -41.15 0.17 -7.18
C VAL A 239 -41.32 -1.10 -6.37
N HIS A 240 -41.03 -2.24 -6.99
CA HIS A 240 -41.01 -3.55 -6.34
C HIS A 240 -39.59 -3.88 -5.91
N ILE A 241 -39.44 -4.46 -4.73
CA ILE A 241 -38.16 -4.93 -4.18
C ILE A 241 -38.09 -6.44 -4.37
N LEU A 242 -36.99 -6.95 -4.92
CA LEU A 242 -36.70 -8.39 -4.97
C LEU A 242 -35.36 -8.71 -4.31
N PHE A 243 -35.41 -9.31 -3.13
CA PHE A 243 -34.22 -9.82 -2.44
C PHE A 243 -33.91 -11.26 -2.86
N MET A 244 -32.63 -11.56 -3.11
CA MET A 244 -32.16 -12.91 -3.43
C MET A 244 -31.04 -13.27 -2.45
N GLY A 245 -31.32 -14.19 -1.55
CA GLY A 245 -30.36 -14.67 -0.55
C GLY A 245 -31.03 -15.05 0.77
N THR A 246 -30.21 -15.48 1.72
CA THR A 246 -30.67 -15.91 3.05
C THR A 246 -29.73 -15.43 4.15
N GLY A 247 -30.23 -15.40 5.38
CA GLY A 247 -29.49 -15.07 6.61
C GLY A 247 -30.08 -15.83 7.79
N GLU A 248 -29.76 -15.38 9.01
CA GLU A 248 -30.36 -15.97 10.19
C GLU A 248 -31.87 -15.67 10.21
N PRO A 249 -32.73 -16.58 10.69
CA PRO A 249 -34.19 -16.41 10.64
C PRO A 249 -34.68 -15.06 11.19
N HIS A 250 -34.11 -14.61 12.30
CA HIS A 250 -34.45 -13.32 12.93
C HIS A 250 -34.10 -12.10 12.06
N GLU A 251 -33.04 -12.17 11.24
CA GLU A 251 -32.67 -11.08 10.33
C GLU A 251 -33.65 -11.00 9.15
N VAL A 252 -34.06 -12.16 8.63
CA VAL A 252 -35.07 -12.26 7.56
C VAL A 252 -36.43 -11.74 8.05
N GLU A 253 -36.86 -12.17 9.24
CA GLU A 253 -38.11 -11.71 9.88
C GLU A 253 -38.11 -10.20 10.09
N ALA A 254 -36.98 -9.61 10.51
CA ALA A 254 -36.84 -8.17 10.69
C ALA A 254 -37.07 -7.39 9.38
N LEU A 255 -36.67 -7.92 8.22
CA LEU A 255 -36.91 -7.29 6.92
C LEU A 255 -38.40 -7.30 6.55
N HIS A 256 -39.08 -8.43 6.76
CA HIS A 256 -40.53 -8.52 6.55
C HIS A 256 -41.30 -7.57 7.48
N ALA A 257 -40.92 -7.50 8.76
CA ALA A 257 -41.51 -6.58 9.72
C ALA A 257 -41.32 -5.11 9.29
N ARG A 258 -40.10 -4.75 8.84
CA ARG A 258 -39.81 -3.39 8.35
C ARG A 258 -40.62 -3.05 7.09
N ALA A 259 -40.73 -3.97 6.13
CA ALA A 259 -41.54 -3.76 4.93
C ALA A 259 -43.02 -3.51 5.29
N LYS A 260 -43.54 -4.25 6.29
CA LYS A 260 -44.88 -4.05 6.84
C LYS A 260 -45.07 -2.69 7.50
N GLU A 261 -44.15 -2.29 8.38
CA GLU A 261 -44.18 -0.98 9.04
C GLU A 261 -44.15 0.19 8.05
N ARG A 262 -43.53 0.00 6.88
CA ARG A 262 -43.45 0.99 5.80
C ARG A 262 -44.60 0.90 4.80
N GLY A 263 -45.54 -0.04 4.98
CA GLY A 263 -46.69 -0.23 4.07
C GLY A 263 -46.31 -0.79 2.69
N LEU A 264 -45.19 -1.52 2.60
CA LEU A 264 -44.64 -2.06 1.34
C LEU A 264 -44.90 -3.56 1.14
N GLU A 265 -45.80 -4.18 1.92
CA GLU A 265 -46.04 -5.64 1.89
C GLU A 265 -46.37 -6.18 0.50
N SER A 266 -47.13 -5.42 -0.31
CA SER A 266 -47.49 -5.82 -1.68
C SER A 266 -46.35 -5.65 -2.70
N CYS A 267 -45.34 -4.86 -2.37
CA CYS A 267 -44.21 -4.51 -3.24
C CYS A 267 -42.90 -5.17 -2.79
N PHE A 268 -42.89 -5.87 -1.65
CA PHE A 268 -41.71 -6.50 -1.08
C PHE A 268 -41.69 -8.00 -1.35
N HIS A 269 -40.68 -8.46 -2.09
CA HIS A 269 -40.50 -9.85 -2.50
C HIS A 269 -39.16 -10.36 -2.01
N MET A 270 -39.13 -11.55 -1.42
CA MET A 270 -37.89 -12.18 -0.99
C MET A 270 -37.81 -13.61 -1.51
N HIS A 271 -36.70 -13.90 -2.17
CA HIS A 271 -36.30 -15.22 -2.62
C HIS A 271 -35.13 -15.72 -1.79
N GLY A 272 -35.17 -17.01 -1.44
CA GLY A 272 -34.10 -17.67 -0.70
C GLY A 272 -32.83 -17.87 -1.53
N VAL A 273 -32.05 -18.88 -1.17
CA VAL A 273 -30.84 -19.24 -1.91
C VAL A 273 -31.20 -19.80 -3.29
N THR A 274 -30.49 -19.36 -4.32
CA THR A 274 -30.58 -19.90 -5.67
C THR A 274 -29.21 -20.36 -6.15
N ASP A 275 -29.16 -21.44 -6.93
CA ASP A 275 -27.92 -21.99 -7.47
C ASP A 275 -27.32 -21.10 -8.57
N ASP A 276 -28.18 -20.47 -9.38
CA ASP A 276 -27.78 -19.46 -10.36
C ASP A 276 -28.74 -18.27 -10.39
N VAL A 277 -28.22 -17.11 -10.03
CA VAL A 277 -28.99 -15.88 -9.93
C VAL A 277 -29.25 -15.23 -11.30
N VAL A 278 -28.47 -15.56 -12.34
CA VAL A 278 -28.54 -14.86 -13.64
C VAL A 278 -29.96 -14.81 -14.24
N PRO A 279 -30.74 -15.91 -14.29
CA PRO A 279 -32.12 -15.86 -14.78
C PRO A 279 -33.04 -14.92 -13.98
N TRP A 280 -32.77 -14.74 -12.69
CA TRP A 280 -33.49 -13.80 -11.81
C TRP A 280 -33.09 -12.36 -12.09
N LEU A 281 -31.78 -12.10 -12.25
CA LEU A 281 -31.27 -10.76 -12.54
C LEU A 281 -31.86 -10.18 -13.83
N LYS A 282 -32.07 -11.03 -14.85
CA LYS A 282 -32.68 -10.61 -16.14
C LYS A 282 -34.15 -10.18 -16.04
N ASN A 283 -34.80 -10.34 -14.88
CA ASN A 283 -36.14 -9.83 -14.62
C ASN A 283 -36.15 -8.48 -13.87
N LEU A 284 -34.97 -7.95 -13.52
CA LEU A 284 -34.82 -6.69 -12.79
C LEU A 284 -34.72 -5.48 -13.74
N ASP A 285 -35.03 -4.31 -13.21
CA ASP A 285 -34.80 -3.03 -13.89
C ASP A 285 -33.54 -2.31 -13.35
N VAL A 286 -33.15 -2.57 -12.09
CA VAL A 286 -31.94 -2.03 -11.46
C VAL A 286 -31.37 -3.02 -10.45
N GLY A 287 -30.04 -3.15 -10.44
CA GLY A 287 -29.30 -3.89 -9.42
C GLY A 287 -28.86 -2.95 -8.30
N VAL A 288 -29.18 -3.29 -7.05
CA VAL A 288 -28.88 -2.47 -5.87
C VAL A 288 -27.92 -3.21 -4.92
N LEU A 289 -27.01 -2.46 -4.30
CA LEU A 289 -26.18 -2.97 -3.20
C LEU A 289 -25.94 -1.90 -2.13
N CYS A 290 -26.36 -2.16 -0.89
CA CYS A 290 -26.34 -1.18 0.20
C CYS A 290 -25.21 -1.39 1.22
N SER A 291 -24.16 -2.13 0.87
CA SER A 291 -23.19 -2.63 1.86
C SER A 291 -22.47 -1.52 2.63
N GLU A 292 -22.17 -1.75 3.91
CA GLU A 292 -21.34 -0.85 4.73
C GLU A 292 -19.85 -1.07 4.50
N THR A 293 -19.48 -2.30 4.13
CA THR A 293 -18.12 -2.69 3.77
C THR A 293 -18.17 -3.72 2.66
N GLU A 294 -17.31 -3.56 1.65
CA GLU A 294 -17.25 -4.46 0.50
C GLU A 294 -15.83 -4.55 -0.03
N GLY A 295 -15.36 -5.77 -0.32
CA GLY A 295 -14.05 -5.98 -0.93
C GLY A 295 -14.11 -5.70 -2.42
N PHE A 296 -14.62 -6.68 -3.17
CA PHE A 296 -14.95 -6.58 -4.59
C PHE A 296 -16.24 -7.36 -4.83
N SER A 297 -17.32 -6.68 -5.22
CA SER A 297 -18.66 -7.28 -5.24
C SER A 297 -18.91 -8.09 -6.52
N ASN A 298 -19.04 -9.42 -6.38
CA ASN A 298 -19.48 -10.27 -7.49
C ASN A 298 -20.91 -9.94 -7.95
N ALA A 299 -21.80 -9.54 -7.04
CA ALA A 299 -23.18 -9.19 -7.40
C ALA A 299 -23.22 -7.99 -8.37
N ILE A 300 -22.38 -6.98 -8.15
CA ILE A 300 -22.26 -5.82 -9.07
C ILE A 300 -21.75 -6.28 -10.45
N VAL A 301 -20.74 -7.16 -10.48
CA VAL A 301 -20.23 -7.72 -11.75
C VAL A 301 -21.33 -8.46 -12.49
N GLU A 302 -22.16 -9.24 -11.78
CA GLU A 302 -23.30 -9.97 -12.35
C GLU A 302 -24.41 -9.03 -12.85
N TYR A 303 -24.69 -7.93 -12.14
CA TYR A 303 -25.64 -6.91 -12.60
C TYR A 303 -25.17 -6.25 -13.89
N MET A 304 -23.91 -5.82 -13.93
CA MET A 304 -23.28 -5.24 -15.11
C MET A 304 -23.29 -6.22 -16.29
N ALA A 305 -22.95 -7.49 -16.03
CA ALA A 305 -23.01 -8.54 -17.04
C ALA A 305 -24.44 -8.80 -17.54
N CYS A 306 -25.47 -8.59 -16.73
CA CYS A 306 -26.87 -8.67 -17.18
C CYS A 306 -27.35 -7.39 -17.89
N GLY A 307 -26.51 -6.36 -18.02
CA GLY A 307 -26.89 -5.08 -18.61
C GLY A 307 -27.81 -4.24 -17.74
N LEU A 308 -27.77 -4.43 -16.42
CA LEU A 308 -28.55 -3.65 -15.46
C LEU A 308 -27.78 -2.39 -15.06
N PRO A 309 -28.43 -1.22 -14.94
CA PRO A 309 -27.86 -0.11 -14.20
C PRO A 309 -27.66 -0.52 -12.73
N VAL A 310 -26.60 -0.01 -12.11
CA VAL A 310 -26.26 -0.32 -10.71
C VAL A 310 -26.46 0.90 -9.83
N VAL A 311 -27.07 0.75 -8.66
CA VAL A 311 -27.04 1.75 -7.58
C VAL A 311 -26.39 1.12 -6.36
N ALA A 312 -25.25 1.66 -5.91
CA ALA A 312 -24.50 1.04 -4.83
C ALA A 312 -23.86 2.04 -3.88
N SER A 313 -23.63 1.63 -2.62
CA SER A 313 -22.88 2.43 -1.66
C SER A 313 -21.40 2.55 -2.06
N ALA A 314 -20.83 3.74 -1.91
CA ALA A 314 -19.45 4.06 -2.27
C ALA A 314 -18.43 3.55 -1.22
N VAL A 315 -18.40 2.23 -0.99
CA VAL A 315 -17.54 1.58 0.00
C VAL A 315 -16.56 0.60 -0.63
N GLY A 316 -15.35 0.57 -0.08
CA GLY A 316 -14.31 -0.40 -0.46
C GLY A 316 -14.03 -0.43 -1.96
N GLY A 317 -14.12 -1.60 -2.61
CA GLY A 317 -13.87 -1.74 -4.06
C GLY A 317 -15.08 -1.43 -4.95
N THR A 318 -16.20 -0.96 -4.41
CA THR A 318 -17.39 -0.61 -5.22
C THR A 318 -17.11 0.52 -6.23
N PRO A 319 -16.36 1.59 -5.87
CA PRO A 319 -15.95 2.62 -6.84
C PRO A 319 -15.01 2.13 -7.94
N ASP A 320 -14.35 0.97 -7.78
CA ASP A 320 -13.55 0.35 -8.85
C ASP A 320 -14.47 -0.27 -9.94
N LEU A 321 -15.71 -0.62 -9.58
CA LEU A 321 -16.68 -1.27 -10.46
C LEU A 321 -17.62 -0.27 -11.14
N VAL A 322 -18.27 0.60 -10.35
CA VAL A 322 -19.33 1.50 -10.80
C VAL A 322 -18.75 2.89 -11.08
N GLN A 323 -18.98 3.39 -12.29
CA GLN A 323 -18.63 4.76 -12.68
C GLN A 323 -19.88 5.65 -12.57
N GLU A 324 -19.80 6.65 -11.69
CA GLU A 324 -20.89 7.60 -11.41
C GLU A 324 -21.44 8.23 -12.69
N GLY A 325 -22.75 8.08 -12.92
CA GLY A 325 -23.45 8.63 -14.08
C GLY A 325 -23.08 7.97 -15.42
N VAL A 326 -22.28 6.91 -15.43
CA VAL A 326 -21.87 6.20 -16.66
C VAL A 326 -22.35 4.75 -16.66
N THR A 327 -22.07 3.98 -15.62
CA THR A 327 -22.54 2.58 -15.49
C THR A 327 -23.57 2.41 -14.38
N GLY A 328 -23.81 3.47 -13.60
CA GLY A 328 -24.66 3.44 -12.42
C GLY A 328 -24.49 4.68 -11.55
N HIS A 329 -24.97 4.60 -10.31
CA HIS A 329 -24.89 5.65 -9.31
C HIS A 329 -24.30 5.13 -8.00
N LEU A 330 -23.51 5.98 -7.36
CA LEU A 330 -22.85 5.79 -6.08
C LEU A 330 -23.40 6.75 -5.04
N TYR A 331 -23.62 6.25 -3.83
CA TYR A 331 -24.08 7.07 -2.70
C TYR A 331 -23.32 6.73 -1.41
N THR A 332 -23.34 7.63 -0.43
CA THR A 332 -22.72 7.37 0.88
C THR A 332 -23.53 6.29 1.63
N ALA A 333 -22.88 5.26 2.18
CA ALA A 333 -23.58 4.21 2.93
C ALA A 333 -24.46 4.79 4.05
N GLY A 334 -25.72 4.34 4.13
CA GLY A 334 -26.72 4.87 5.07
C GLY A 334 -27.44 6.14 4.60
N ASP A 335 -27.07 6.76 3.48
CA ASP A 335 -27.78 7.91 2.90
C ASP A 335 -28.99 7.46 2.06
N VAL A 336 -30.01 6.99 2.79
CA VAL A 336 -31.27 6.48 2.23
C VAL A 336 -31.99 7.50 1.32
N PRO A 337 -32.04 8.81 1.64
CA PRO A 337 -32.63 9.81 0.73
C PRO A 337 -31.96 9.85 -0.65
N ILE A 338 -30.63 9.78 -0.73
CA ILE A 338 -29.92 9.77 -2.01
C ILE A 338 -30.16 8.46 -2.78
N LEU A 339 -30.16 7.32 -2.09
CA LEU A 339 -30.56 6.04 -2.69
C LEU A 339 -31.95 6.13 -3.32
N SER A 340 -32.92 6.71 -2.60
CA SER A 340 -34.28 6.93 -3.09
C SER A 340 -34.31 7.80 -4.35
N GLN A 341 -33.55 8.91 -4.38
CA GLN A 341 -33.47 9.79 -5.54
C GLN A 341 -32.93 9.08 -6.78
N HIS A 342 -31.86 8.28 -6.65
CA HIS A 342 -31.33 7.50 -7.77
C HIS A 342 -32.34 6.49 -8.30
N LEU A 343 -33.07 5.79 -7.42
CA LEU A 343 -34.14 4.88 -7.83
C LEU A 343 -35.27 5.62 -8.58
N ALA A 344 -35.65 6.81 -8.12
CA ALA A 344 -36.64 7.63 -8.81
C ALA A 344 -36.18 8.01 -10.22
N HIS A 345 -34.95 8.50 -10.36
CA HIS A 345 -34.41 8.90 -11.66
C HIS A 345 -34.36 7.73 -12.66
N LEU A 346 -33.93 6.55 -12.23
CA LEU A 346 -33.89 5.38 -13.10
C LEU A 346 -35.27 4.84 -13.47
N ARG A 347 -36.24 4.92 -12.55
CA ARG A 347 -37.63 4.54 -12.83
C ARG A 347 -38.29 5.47 -13.84
N ASP A 348 -38.05 6.78 -13.67
CA ASP A 348 -38.72 7.85 -14.40
C ASP A 348 -38.04 8.14 -15.76
N ASP A 349 -36.81 7.68 -15.98
CA ASP A 349 -36.09 7.75 -17.27
C ASP A 349 -35.56 6.36 -17.73
N PRO A 350 -36.41 5.55 -18.38
CA PRO A 350 -36.03 4.21 -18.86
C PRO A 350 -34.99 4.21 -19.98
N GLU A 351 -34.84 5.30 -20.73
CA GLU A 351 -33.79 5.42 -21.75
C GLU A 351 -32.44 5.57 -21.08
N ARG A 352 -32.35 6.45 -20.08
CA ARG A 352 -31.13 6.62 -19.28
C ARG A 352 -30.77 5.34 -18.54
N ALA A 353 -31.73 4.67 -17.93
CA ALA A 353 -31.50 3.39 -17.24
C ALA A 353 -30.89 2.33 -18.18
N ARG A 354 -31.43 2.18 -19.40
CA ARG A 354 -30.89 1.28 -20.43
C ARG A 354 -29.50 1.69 -20.89
N ALA A 355 -29.23 2.98 -21.06
CA ALA A 355 -27.91 3.47 -21.45
C ALA A 355 -26.83 3.16 -20.40
N LEU A 356 -27.14 3.38 -19.12
CA LEU A 356 -26.23 3.05 -18.00
C LEU A 356 -25.97 1.54 -17.92
N GLY A 357 -27.02 0.73 -18.05
CA GLY A 357 -26.91 -0.73 -18.07
C GLY A 357 -26.07 -1.26 -19.24
N ALA A 358 -26.28 -0.72 -20.45
CA ALA A 358 -25.48 -1.05 -21.63
C ALA A 358 -23.99 -0.68 -21.45
N ALA A 359 -23.70 0.49 -20.87
CA ALA A 359 -22.33 0.87 -20.54
C ALA A 359 -21.70 -0.06 -19.49
N GLY A 360 -22.49 -0.49 -18.49
CA GLY A 360 -22.09 -1.51 -17.52
C GLY A 360 -21.72 -2.84 -18.18
N ARG A 361 -22.55 -3.31 -19.13
CA ARG A 361 -22.30 -4.53 -19.92
C ARG A 361 -21.02 -4.42 -20.75
N ALA A 362 -20.83 -3.30 -21.46
CA ALA A 362 -19.63 -3.07 -22.25
C ALA A 362 -18.36 -3.07 -21.37
N ARG A 363 -18.43 -2.49 -20.17
CA ARG A 363 -17.33 -2.54 -19.20
C ARG A 363 -17.08 -3.97 -18.70
N PHE A 364 -18.12 -4.73 -18.41
CA PHE A 364 -17.99 -6.15 -18.05
C PHE A 364 -17.21 -6.92 -19.12
N GLU A 365 -17.62 -6.81 -20.39
CA GLU A 365 -16.99 -7.49 -21.52
C GLU A 365 -15.52 -7.07 -21.73
N ALA A 366 -15.20 -5.80 -21.51
CA ALA A 366 -13.86 -5.27 -21.68
C ALA A 366 -12.87 -5.73 -20.58
N THR A 367 -13.31 -5.74 -19.30
CA THR A 367 -12.39 -5.82 -18.15
C THR A 367 -12.72 -6.86 -17.09
N LEU A 368 -13.96 -7.38 -17.03
CA LEU A 368 -14.44 -8.25 -15.93
C LEU A 368 -14.77 -9.69 -16.39
N VAL A 369 -14.32 -10.05 -17.60
CA VAL A 369 -14.40 -11.43 -18.09
C VAL A 369 -13.29 -12.31 -17.48
N ALA A 370 -13.59 -13.59 -17.29
CA ALA A 370 -12.68 -14.57 -16.69
C ALA A 370 -11.30 -14.61 -17.37
N GLU A 371 -11.26 -14.47 -18.68
CA GLU A 371 -10.04 -14.52 -19.49
C GLU A 371 -9.05 -13.40 -19.12
N ARG A 372 -9.57 -12.22 -18.77
CA ARG A 372 -8.75 -11.08 -18.29
C ARG A 372 -8.15 -11.36 -16.91
N MET A 373 -8.96 -11.88 -16.00
CA MET A 373 -8.49 -12.27 -14.67
C MET A 373 -7.42 -13.35 -14.75
N VAL A 374 -7.68 -14.40 -15.53
CA VAL A 374 -6.76 -15.54 -15.68
C VAL A 374 -5.45 -15.11 -16.33
N GLY A 375 -5.52 -14.31 -17.40
CA GLY A 375 -4.33 -13.73 -18.04
C GLY A 375 -3.47 -12.96 -17.04
N ALA A 376 -4.07 -12.08 -16.23
CA ALA A 376 -3.34 -11.33 -15.21
C ALA A 376 -2.70 -12.22 -14.13
N PHE A 377 -3.36 -13.32 -13.74
CA PHE A 377 -2.75 -14.30 -12.84
C PHE A 377 -1.56 -15.02 -13.50
N VAL A 378 -1.71 -15.48 -14.74
CA VAL A 378 -0.65 -16.17 -15.48
C VAL A 378 0.55 -15.26 -15.69
N ASP A 379 0.34 -14.02 -16.10
CA ASP A 379 1.42 -13.01 -16.25
C ASP A 379 2.18 -12.84 -14.94
N ARG A 380 1.46 -12.80 -13.81
CA ARG A 380 2.08 -12.74 -12.48
C ARG A 380 2.81 -14.03 -12.12
N PHE A 381 2.26 -15.19 -12.45
CA PHE A 381 2.92 -16.47 -12.19
C PHE A 381 4.24 -16.56 -12.97
N ASP A 382 4.21 -16.22 -14.24
CA ASP A 382 5.38 -16.23 -15.11
C ASP A 382 6.42 -15.20 -14.67
N ALA A 383 5.99 -14.01 -14.25
CA ALA A 383 6.87 -12.98 -13.69
C ALA A 383 7.54 -13.47 -12.40
N GLU A 384 6.80 -14.05 -11.44
CA GLU A 384 7.40 -14.51 -10.19
C GLU A 384 8.29 -15.73 -10.37
N VAL A 385 7.93 -16.69 -11.23
CA VAL A 385 8.80 -17.83 -11.56
C VAL A 385 10.07 -17.34 -12.26
N GLY A 386 9.96 -16.46 -13.25
CA GLY A 386 11.09 -15.88 -13.95
C GLY A 386 12.02 -15.12 -12.98
N ARG A 387 11.42 -14.30 -12.11
CA ARG A 387 12.13 -13.61 -11.05
C ARG A 387 12.82 -14.61 -10.14
N TYR A 388 12.14 -15.65 -9.65
CA TYR A 388 12.72 -16.62 -8.71
C TYR A 388 13.81 -17.51 -9.30
N ALA A 389 13.67 -17.90 -10.57
CA ALA A 389 14.64 -18.68 -11.32
C ALA A 389 15.91 -17.87 -11.67
N ALA A 390 15.81 -16.53 -11.70
CA ALA A 390 16.96 -15.69 -11.95
C ALA A 390 18.01 -15.89 -10.85
N PRO A 391 19.30 -16.06 -11.22
CA PRO A 391 20.37 -16.08 -10.24
C PRO A 391 20.43 -14.73 -9.52
N TRP A 392 20.75 -14.83 -8.23
CA TRP A 392 20.67 -13.74 -7.26
C TRP A 392 21.48 -12.49 -7.68
N ALA A 393 22.67 -12.70 -8.21
CA ALA A 393 23.35 -11.74 -9.07
C ALA A 393 23.39 -12.37 -10.48
N PRO A 394 23.17 -11.59 -11.55
CA PRO A 394 23.30 -12.14 -12.89
C PRO A 394 24.68 -12.77 -13.08
N PRO A 395 24.80 -13.88 -13.81
CA PRO A 395 26.08 -14.55 -13.98
C PRO A 395 27.11 -13.58 -14.56
N GLY A 396 28.31 -13.54 -13.97
CA GLY A 396 29.38 -12.64 -14.38
C GLY A 396 29.41 -11.30 -13.66
N TRP A 397 28.39 -10.93 -12.88
CA TRP A 397 28.47 -9.73 -12.07
C TRP A 397 29.54 -9.85 -10.98
N THR A 398 30.28 -8.77 -10.78
CA THR A 398 31.32 -8.67 -9.76
C THR A 398 31.12 -7.41 -8.92
N VAL A 399 31.74 -7.39 -7.74
CA VAL A 399 31.66 -6.27 -6.81
C VAL A 399 33.07 -5.81 -6.44
N ARG A 400 33.27 -4.49 -6.38
CA ARG A 400 34.46 -3.86 -5.83
C ARG A 400 34.07 -3.09 -4.58
N ILE A 401 34.89 -3.16 -3.54
CA ILE A 401 34.65 -2.44 -2.28
C ILE A 401 35.76 -1.41 -2.11
N HIS A 402 35.38 -0.13 -2.18
CA HIS A 402 36.27 1.01 -2.01
C HIS A 402 36.28 1.43 -0.55
N ARG A 403 37.47 1.52 0.05
CA ARG A 403 37.69 1.87 1.47
C ARG A 403 38.55 3.11 1.68
N ASP A 404 39.19 3.58 0.62
CA ASP A 404 39.88 4.85 0.55
C ASP A 404 38.95 5.93 -0.03
N VAL A 405 39.21 7.18 0.32
CA VAL A 405 38.37 8.33 -0.08
C VAL A 405 38.37 8.52 -1.58
N GLU A 406 39.51 8.34 -2.25
CA GLU A 406 39.62 8.61 -3.69
C GLU A 406 38.82 7.62 -4.53
N GLY A 407 39.04 6.31 -4.34
CA GLY A 407 38.30 5.29 -5.06
C GLY A 407 36.79 5.32 -4.76
N ALA A 408 36.42 5.63 -3.51
CA ALA A 408 35.02 5.80 -3.12
C ALA A 408 34.36 7.01 -3.80
N ARG A 409 35.08 8.13 -3.91
CA ARG A 409 34.63 9.34 -4.59
C ARG A 409 34.46 9.10 -6.08
N GLU A 410 35.46 8.53 -6.74
CA GLU A 410 35.39 8.20 -8.17
C GLU A 410 34.23 7.24 -8.50
N ALA A 411 33.96 6.28 -7.62
CA ALA A 411 32.83 5.35 -7.79
C ALA A 411 31.48 6.08 -7.70
N LEU A 412 31.33 7.04 -6.79
CA LEU A 412 30.12 7.85 -6.67
C LEU A 412 29.96 8.81 -7.85
N GLU A 413 31.04 9.45 -8.31
CA GLU A 413 31.03 10.34 -9.48
C GLU A 413 30.60 9.58 -10.75
N ARG A 414 31.05 8.34 -10.94
CA ARG A 414 30.58 7.49 -12.06
C ARG A 414 29.09 7.15 -12.02
N ALA A 415 28.47 7.22 -10.84
CA ALA A 415 27.06 6.89 -10.64
C ALA A 415 26.18 8.14 -10.44
N GLU A 416 26.75 9.35 -10.38
CA GLU A 416 26.04 10.58 -10.04
C GLU A 416 24.87 10.85 -10.99
N ASP A 417 25.05 10.58 -12.29
CA ASP A 417 24.03 10.74 -13.33
C ASP A 417 22.79 9.83 -13.14
N TRP A 418 22.87 8.83 -12.27
CA TRP A 418 21.75 7.93 -11.94
C TRP A 418 21.02 8.31 -10.65
N LEU A 419 21.43 9.39 -9.98
CA LEU A 419 20.68 9.94 -8.86
C LEU A 419 19.30 10.43 -9.32
N ASP A 420 18.29 10.14 -8.51
CA ASP A 420 16.99 10.77 -8.66
C ASP A 420 16.87 12.01 -7.77
N GLY A 421 15.80 12.79 -7.95
CA GLY A 421 15.63 14.03 -7.19
C GLY A 421 15.48 13.86 -5.67
N ARG A 422 15.31 12.64 -5.16
CA ARG A 422 15.32 12.35 -3.71
C ARG A 422 16.66 11.79 -3.23
N GLY A 423 17.61 11.57 -4.15
CA GLY A 423 18.89 10.91 -3.91
C GLY A 423 20.00 11.82 -3.39
N PHE A 424 19.71 13.07 -3.03
CA PHE A 424 20.71 14.08 -2.65
C PHE A 424 21.77 13.56 -1.65
N PHE A 425 21.34 12.90 -0.58
CA PHE A 425 22.23 12.39 0.48
C PHE A 425 23.11 11.19 0.05
N LEU A 426 22.81 10.57 -1.09
CA LEU A 426 23.61 9.50 -1.67
C LEU A 426 24.73 10.06 -2.57
N GLY A 427 24.61 11.33 -2.99
CA GLY A 427 25.52 11.93 -3.96
C GLY A 427 26.96 12.14 -3.47
N PRO A 428 27.88 12.40 -4.41
CA PRO A 428 29.30 12.53 -4.12
C PRO A 428 29.59 13.74 -3.22
N THR A 429 28.94 14.88 -3.41
CA THR A 429 29.17 16.09 -2.59
C THR A 429 28.88 15.87 -1.11
N TRP A 430 27.76 15.21 -0.78
CA TRP A 430 27.42 14.88 0.61
C TRP A 430 28.44 13.91 1.21
N ASN A 431 28.68 12.79 0.54
CA ASN A 431 29.50 11.70 1.06
C ASN A 431 30.99 12.08 1.17
N ALA A 432 31.56 12.73 0.15
CA ALA A 432 32.95 13.19 0.19
C ALA A 432 33.18 14.19 1.33
N THR A 433 32.29 15.18 1.47
CA THR A 433 32.37 16.15 2.58
C THR A 433 32.26 15.45 3.93
N TRP A 434 31.41 14.43 4.04
CA TRP A 434 31.26 13.66 5.28
C TRP A 434 32.57 12.96 5.67
N TRP A 435 33.20 12.24 4.73
CA TRP A 435 34.46 11.54 5.00
C TRP A 435 35.58 12.50 5.40
N GLU A 436 35.70 13.63 4.69
CA GLU A 436 36.71 14.65 4.94
C GLU A 436 36.59 15.30 6.33
N THR A 437 35.36 15.59 6.79
CA THR A 437 35.17 16.32 8.04
C THR A 437 35.02 15.42 9.27
N ARG A 438 34.50 14.19 9.09
CA ARG A 438 34.20 13.29 10.20
C ARG A 438 35.25 12.21 10.43
N GLY A 439 36.13 11.96 9.46
CA GLY A 439 37.14 10.90 9.54
C GLY A 439 36.56 9.49 9.60
N GLU A 440 35.27 9.33 9.27
CA GLU A 440 34.66 8.01 9.09
C GLU A 440 35.17 7.40 7.78
N ARG A 441 35.40 6.09 7.79
CA ARG A 441 36.01 5.43 6.63
C ARG A 441 34.94 5.14 5.60
N PRO A 442 35.16 5.48 4.31
CA PRO A 442 34.25 5.08 3.26
C PRO A 442 34.17 3.56 3.17
N PHE A 443 32.99 3.08 2.79
CA PHE A 443 32.72 1.70 2.45
C PHE A 443 31.74 1.71 1.26
N VAL A 444 32.25 2.02 0.07
CA VAL A 444 31.42 2.10 -1.14
C VAL A 444 31.49 0.77 -1.86
N VAL A 445 30.33 0.12 -2.07
CA VAL A 445 30.24 -1.11 -2.84
C VAL A 445 29.84 -0.78 -4.27
N GLU A 446 30.73 -1.00 -5.22
CA GLU A 446 30.52 -0.79 -6.65
C GLU A 446 30.19 -2.12 -7.32
N ALA A 447 29.02 -2.19 -7.97
CA ALA A 447 28.56 -3.37 -8.69
C ALA A 447 28.85 -3.22 -10.18
N LEU A 448 29.41 -4.26 -10.79
CA LEU A 448 29.79 -4.31 -12.18
C LEU A 448 29.15 -5.49 -12.88
N ASP A 449 28.72 -5.30 -14.12
CA ASP A 449 28.20 -6.40 -14.95
C ASP A 449 29.29 -7.35 -15.45
N GLY A 450 28.89 -8.36 -16.23
CA GLY A 450 29.79 -9.36 -16.82
C GLY A 450 30.81 -8.80 -17.83
N THR A 451 30.68 -7.55 -18.26
CA THR A 451 31.65 -6.85 -19.12
C THR A 451 32.65 -6.04 -18.32
N GLY A 452 32.44 -5.88 -17.01
CA GLY A 452 33.22 -5.00 -16.15
C GLY A 452 32.76 -3.54 -16.18
N THR A 453 31.56 -3.27 -16.71
CA THR A 453 30.96 -1.92 -16.72
C THR A 453 30.24 -1.68 -15.39
N VAL A 454 30.40 -0.48 -14.82
CA VAL A 454 29.72 -0.08 -13.58
C VAL A 454 28.22 0.00 -13.83
N GLN A 455 27.43 -0.60 -12.93
CA GLN A 455 25.97 -0.59 -13.00
C GLN A 455 25.33 0.10 -11.79
N GLY A 456 26.10 0.35 -10.73
CA GLY A 456 25.61 1.06 -9.57
C GLY A 456 26.54 0.97 -8.37
N VAL A 457 26.23 1.77 -7.36
CA VAL A 457 26.99 1.87 -6.11
C VAL A 457 26.07 1.88 -4.89
N LEU A 458 26.55 1.32 -3.80
CA LEU A 458 25.97 1.46 -2.47
C LEU A 458 26.95 2.26 -1.59
N PRO A 459 26.68 3.55 -1.34
CA PRO A 459 27.56 4.37 -0.50
C PRO A 459 27.30 4.10 0.98
N LEU A 460 28.27 3.49 1.67
CA LEU A 460 28.25 3.34 3.12
C LEU A 460 29.49 3.96 3.76
N VAL A 461 29.44 4.10 5.06
CA VAL A 461 30.53 4.46 5.94
C VAL A 461 30.68 3.42 7.04
N GLU A 462 31.91 3.20 7.45
CA GLU A 462 32.24 2.39 8.63
C GLU A 462 32.55 3.30 9.82
N SER A 463 31.72 3.20 10.85
CA SER A 463 31.89 3.93 12.11
C SER A 463 31.81 2.95 13.28
N ARG A 464 32.91 2.81 14.03
CA ARG A 464 33.02 1.93 15.22
C ARG A 464 32.56 0.48 14.97
N GLY A 465 32.88 -0.08 13.81
CA GLY A 465 32.52 -1.44 13.41
C GLY A 465 31.07 -1.64 12.98
N VAL A 466 30.34 -0.54 12.75
CA VAL A 466 28.99 -0.50 12.18
C VAL A 466 29.05 0.09 10.78
N LEU A 467 28.47 -0.61 9.83
CA LEU A 467 28.25 -0.11 8.48
C LEU A 467 26.86 0.54 8.38
N GLY A 468 26.78 1.69 7.72
CA GLY A 468 25.54 2.40 7.43
C GLY A 468 25.74 3.58 6.50
N PHE A 469 24.71 4.37 6.23
CA PHE A 469 24.84 5.53 5.34
C PHE A 469 25.47 6.73 6.05
N ALA A 470 26.19 7.57 5.30
CA ALA A 470 26.69 8.85 5.79
C ALA A 470 25.50 9.77 6.17
N GLY A 471 25.53 10.33 7.37
CA GLY A 471 24.48 11.26 7.81
C GLY A 471 23.17 10.63 8.29
N GLN A 472 23.05 9.29 8.31
CA GLN A 472 21.80 8.60 8.64
C GLN A 472 21.26 8.81 10.07
N ASP A 473 22.09 9.37 10.96
CA ASP A 473 21.73 9.72 12.33
C ASP A 473 21.59 11.25 12.53
N VAL A 474 21.72 12.04 11.45
CA VAL A 474 21.70 13.51 11.43
C VAL A 474 20.91 14.07 10.23
N GLY A 475 19.76 13.47 9.92
CA GLY A 475 18.81 13.98 8.94
C GLY A 475 19.01 13.59 7.47
N ALA A 476 19.90 12.63 7.17
CA ALA A 476 19.96 12.05 5.81
C ALA A 476 18.80 11.07 5.58
N ASP A 477 18.01 11.33 4.54
CA ASP A 477 16.78 10.60 4.22
C ASP A 477 16.79 10.04 2.79
N HIS A 478 15.74 9.27 2.46
CA HIS A 478 15.58 8.65 1.14
C HIS A 478 16.81 7.83 0.69
N LEU A 479 17.37 7.05 1.61
CA LEU A 479 18.62 6.32 1.38
C LEU A 479 18.39 4.99 0.64
N ASP A 480 19.27 4.64 -0.30
CA ASP A 480 19.21 3.42 -1.11
C ASP A 480 20.53 3.18 -1.87
N VAL A 481 20.56 2.25 -2.83
CA VAL A 481 21.59 2.18 -3.88
C VAL A 481 21.39 3.28 -4.94
N ILE A 482 22.48 3.69 -5.57
CA ILE A 482 22.48 4.45 -6.83
C ILE A 482 22.70 3.45 -7.96
N ALA A 483 21.85 3.39 -8.96
CA ALA A 483 21.94 2.36 -9.99
C ALA A 483 21.48 2.84 -11.36
N ALA A 484 22.14 2.31 -12.40
CA ALA A 484 21.74 2.51 -13.78
C ALA A 484 20.26 2.12 -14.00
N PRO A 485 19.55 2.77 -14.93
CA PRO A 485 18.15 2.45 -15.22
C PRO A 485 17.94 0.95 -15.47
N GLY A 486 17.07 0.32 -14.67
CA GLY A 486 16.75 -1.11 -14.76
C GLY A 486 17.71 -2.07 -14.06
N ALA A 487 18.80 -1.57 -13.44
CA ALA A 487 19.80 -2.38 -12.76
C ALA A 487 19.67 -2.40 -11.22
N GLY A 488 18.75 -1.62 -10.65
CA GLY A 488 18.67 -1.37 -9.20
C GLY A 488 18.54 -2.62 -8.32
N GLU A 489 17.68 -3.58 -8.70
CA GLU A 489 17.52 -4.83 -7.93
C GLU A 489 18.80 -5.67 -7.94
N GLN A 490 19.47 -5.76 -9.09
CA GLN A 490 20.70 -6.52 -9.30
C GLN A 490 21.88 -5.87 -8.55
N VAL A 491 21.97 -4.53 -8.54
CA VAL A 491 22.96 -3.78 -7.76
C VAL A 491 22.74 -3.98 -6.27
N ALA A 492 21.50 -3.81 -5.78
CA ALA A 492 21.16 -4.01 -4.38
C ALA A 492 21.40 -5.44 -3.91
N ALA A 493 21.01 -6.42 -4.74
CA ALA A 493 21.36 -7.81 -4.52
C ALA A 493 22.88 -7.94 -4.45
N ALA A 494 23.63 -7.73 -5.53
CA ALA A 494 25.09 -7.87 -5.59
C ALA A 494 25.82 -7.24 -4.38
N ALA A 495 25.43 -6.03 -3.99
CA ALA A 495 25.97 -5.34 -2.82
C ALA A 495 25.68 -6.09 -1.50
N LEU A 496 24.46 -6.60 -1.30
CA LEU A 496 24.09 -7.37 -0.11
C LEU A 496 24.79 -8.74 0.00
N ASP A 497 25.15 -9.45 -1.09
CA ASP A 497 26.07 -10.62 -0.96
C ASP A 497 27.37 -10.10 -0.41
N ALA A 498 27.91 -9.09 -1.10
CA ALA A 498 29.27 -8.64 -0.90
C ALA A 498 29.45 -8.32 0.58
N LEU A 499 28.50 -7.53 1.10
CA LEU A 499 28.40 -7.19 2.51
C LEU A 499 28.29 -8.44 3.38
N THR A 500 27.36 -9.35 3.12
CA THR A 500 27.19 -10.56 3.98
C THR A 500 28.34 -11.57 3.94
N ARG A 501 29.20 -11.49 2.92
CA ARG A 501 30.46 -12.24 2.83
C ARG A 501 31.62 -11.53 3.52
N THR A 502 31.55 -10.21 3.68
CA THR A 502 32.51 -9.47 4.50
C THR A 502 32.21 -9.62 5.99
N THR A 503 33.26 -9.68 6.81
CA THR A 503 33.11 -9.65 8.27
C THR A 503 32.76 -8.22 8.70
N PHE A 504 31.47 -7.96 8.99
CA PHE A 504 31.01 -6.75 9.66
C PHE A 504 30.37 -7.08 11.01
N GLY A 505 30.51 -6.18 11.99
CA GLY A 505 29.88 -6.36 13.31
C GLY A 505 28.38 -6.15 13.25
N LYS A 506 27.93 -5.11 12.55
CA LYS A 506 26.51 -4.79 12.34
C LYS A 506 26.31 -3.93 11.08
N LEU A 507 25.32 -4.25 10.26
CA LEU A 507 24.86 -3.42 9.14
C LEU A 507 23.54 -2.77 9.53
N ARG A 508 23.53 -1.44 9.65
CA ARG A 508 22.36 -0.64 10.01
C ARG A 508 22.13 0.38 8.90
N LEU A 509 21.04 0.20 8.18
CA LEU A 509 20.62 1.06 7.09
C LEU A 509 19.37 1.80 7.57
N ARG A 510 19.49 3.07 7.94
CA ARG A 510 18.35 3.87 8.39
C ARG A 510 17.73 4.64 7.23
N HIS A 511 16.48 5.06 7.42
CA HIS A 511 15.77 5.98 6.52
C HIS A 511 15.74 5.52 5.05
N VAL A 512 15.64 4.20 4.86
CA VAL A 512 15.58 3.56 3.54
C VAL A 512 14.18 3.70 2.96
N ARG A 513 14.09 3.98 1.65
CA ARG A 513 12.83 4.18 0.93
C ARG A 513 11.91 2.96 1.00
N ALA A 514 10.60 3.18 1.14
CA ALA A 514 9.62 2.09 1.18
C ALA A 514 9.62 1.24 -0.10
N GLU A 515 9.81 1.90 -1.24
CA GLU A 515 9.89 1.34 -2.59
C GLU A 515 11.33 1.13 -3.06
N GLY A 516 12.30 1.23 -2.15
CA GLY A 516 13.72 1.14 -2.47
C GLY A 516 14.23 -0.26 -2.81
N PHE A 517 15.30 -0.32 -3.59
CA PHE A 517 15.90 -1.56 -4.08
C PHE A 517 16.53 -2.40 -2.96
N LEU A 518 17.17 -1.79 -1.96
CA LEU A 518 17.70 -2.53 -0.79
C LEU A 518 16.60 -3.26 -0.02
N ARG A 519 15.48 -2.57 0.17
CA ARG A 519 14.31 -3.14 0.85
C ARG A 519 13.75 -4.28 0.01
N MET A 520 13.54 -4.05 -1.28
CA MET A 520 13.06 -5.07 -2.22
C MET A 520 13.97 -6.31 -2.25
N ALA A 521 15.30 -6.13 -2.29
CA ALA A 521 16.27 -7.22 -2.25
C ALA A 521 16.21 -8.02 -0.94
N LEU A 522 16.13 -7.35 0.23
CA LEU A 522 16.04 -8.06 1.52
C LEU A 522 14.73 -8.83 1.73
N HIS A 523 13.61 -8.32 1.21
CA HIS A 523 12.33 -9.05 1.23
C HIS A 523 12.31 -10.23 0.25
N ASP A 524 13.28 -10.36 -0.65
CA ASP A 524 13.36 -11.52 -1.52
C ASP A 524 13.94 -12.74 -0.76
N PRO A 525 13.17 -13.83 -0.57
CA PRO A 525 13.58 -14.95 0.27
C PRO A 525 14.80 -15.71 -0.27
N ARG A 526 15.11 -15.58 -1.56
CA ARG A 526 16.25 -16.24 -2.22
C ARG A 526 17.59 -15.75 -1.69
N HIS A 527 17.62 -14.54 -1.11
CA HIS A 527 18.84 -13.91 -0.60
C HIS A 527 19.38 -14.68 0.61
N GLY A 528 18.51 -15.33 1.39
CA GLY A 528 18.90 -16.11 2.58
C GLY A 528 19.57 -15.26 3.67
N ILE A 529 19.42 -13.94 3.59
CA ILE A 529 20.00 -12.98 4.54
C ILE A 529 19.04 -12.83 5.71
N ALA A 530 19.54 -12.94 6.93
CA ALA A 530 18.73 -12.67 8.12
C ALA A 530 18.69 -11.16 8.34
N TRP A 531 17.49 -10.60 8.51
CA TRP A 531 17.33 -9.15 8.66
C TRP A 531 16.09 -8.81 9.50
N ASN A 532 16.02 -7.57 9.95
CA ASN A 532 14.85 -6.99 10.60
C ASN A 532 14.53 -5.63 10.01
N GLU A 533 13.25 -5.30 10.02
CA GLU A 533 12.71 -4.02 9.58
C GLU A 533 12.01 -3.32 10.73
N ARG A 534 12.02 -1.99 10.69
CA ARG A 534 11.13 -1.15 11.49
C ARG A 534 10.70 0.05 10.66
N TRP A 535 9.41 0.40 10.74
CA TRP A 535 8.97 1.70 10.23
C TRP A 535 9.71 2.81 10.98
N SER A 536 10.36 3.71 10.24
CA SER A 536 11.12 4.80 10.84
C SER A 536 10.21 6.01 11.05
N THR A 537 9.74 6.57 9.94
CA THR A 537 9.06 7.87 9.89
C THR A 537 8.32 8.06 8.55
N ILE A 538 7.75 9.24 8.39
CA ILE A 538 7.09 9.75 7.20
C ILE A 538 7.80 11.03 6.74
N CYS A 539 7.91 11.21 5.43
CA CYS A 539 8.39 12.46 4.82
C CYS A 539 7.23 13.07 4.03
N HIS A 540 6.84 14.29 4.40
CA HIS A 540 5.75 15.01 3.75
C HIS A 540 6.25 15.71 2.49
N GLU A 541 5.45 15.70 1.43
CA GLU A 541 5.80 16.35 0.16
C GLU A 541 4.71 17.33 -0.28
N ILE A 542 5.14 18.42 -0.93
CA ILE A 542 4.29 19.34 -1.68
C ILE A 542 4.58 19.16 -3.17
N ASP A 543 3.54 18.80 -3.90
CA ASP A 543 3.50 18.87 -5.35
C ASP A 543 3.23 20.33 -5.77
N THR A 544 4.12 20.84 -6.61
CA THR A 544 4.14 22.22 -7.10
C THR A 544 3.33 22.43 -8.38
N LEU A 545 2.53 21.44 -8.81
CA LEU A 545 1.61 21.57 -9.95
C LEU A 545 0.77 22.85 -9.85
N GLY A 546 1.04 23.80 -10.76
CA GLY A 546 0.38 25.10 -10.88
C GLY A 546 1.19 26.26 -10.32
N THR A 547 0.52 27.38 -10.09
CA THR A 547 1.09 28.57 -9.43
C THR A 547 0.97 28.48 -7.91
N TRP A 548 1.73 29.31 -7.19
CA TRP A 548 1.62 29.45 -5.72
C TRP A 548 0.17 29.70 -5.26
N ASP A 549 -0.55 30.58 -5.95
CA ASP A 549 -1.93 30.92 -5.61
C ASP A 549 -2.91 29.77 -5.87
N GLU A 550 -2.71 29.01 -6.95
CA GLU A 550 -3.47 27.80 -7.25
C GLU A 550 -3.23 26.71 -6.20
N TYR A 551 -1.96 26.50 -5.81
CA TYR A 551 -1.60 25.60 -4.72
C TYR A 551 -2.30 26.02 -3.42
N LEU A 552 -2.22 27.29 -3.02
CA LEU A 552 -2.89 27.77 -1.81
C LEU A 552 -4.39 27.53 -1.88
N ALA A 553 -5.02 27.79 -3.03
CA ALA A 553 -6.45 27.60 -3.23
C ALA A 553 -6.89 26.13 -3.11
N ARG A 554 -6.05 25.21 -3.60
CA ARG A 554 -6.26 23.76 -3.52
C ARG A 554 -6.01 23.20 -2.12
N SER A 555 -4.95 23.65 -1.46
CA SER A 555 -4.41 22.99 -0.25
C SER A 555 -4.88 23.63 1.06
N LEU A 556 -5.25 24.92 1.06
CA LEU A 556 -5.63 25.65 2.28
C LEU A 556 -7.05 26.22 2.23
N SER A 557 -7.75 26.13 3.37
CA SER A 557 -9.08 26.73 3.53
C SER A 557 -9.06 28.25 3.33
N ARG A 558 -10.19 28.84 2.91
CA ARG A 558 -10.31 30.30 2.70
C ARG A 558 -9.87 31.11 3.92
N LYS A 559 -10.21 30.66 5.13
CA LYS A 559 -9.80 31.31 6.40
C LYS A 559 -8.28 31.27 6.57
N ARG A 560 -7.66 30.10 6.41
CA ARG A 560 -6.20 29.92 6.58
C ARG A 560 -5.41 30.69 5.53
N ARG A 561 -5.88 30.73 4.27
CA ARG A 561 -5.28 31.56 3.21
C ARG A 561 -5.27 33.04 3.56
N HIS A 562 -6.40 33.55 4.05
CA HIS A 562 -6.51 34.95 4.46
C HIS A 562 -5.59 35.27 5.64
N GLU A 563 -5.54 34.39 6.63
CA GLU A 563 -4.67 34.52 7.79
C GLU A 563 -3.19 34.49 7.40
N LEU A 564 -2.78 33.54 6.55
CA LEU A 564 -1.41 33.42 6.02
C LEU A 564 -0.97 34.71 5.32
N ARG A 565 -1.77 35.17 4.34
CA ARG A 565 -1.47 36.39 3.58
C ARG A 565 -1.40 37.61 4.49
N ARG A 566 -2.29 37.71 5.48
CA ARG A 566 -2.29 38.79 6.47
C ARG A 566 -1.03 38.76 7.35
N THR A 567 -0.60 37.57 7.76
CA THR A 567 0.59 37.39 8.61
C THR A 567 1.88 37.72 7.86
N VAL A 568 2.02 37.24 6.62
CA VAL A 568 3.15 37.59 5.75
C VAL A 568 3.20 39.09 5.50
N LYS A 569 2.08 39.70 5.11
CA LYS A 569 1.99 41.15 4.87
C LYS A 569 2.37 41.96 6.12
N ARG A 570 1.85 41.58 7.30
CA ARG A 570 2.16 42.27 8.55
C ARG A 570 3.64 42.19 8.90
N PHE A 571 4.29 41.06 8.63
CA PHE A 571 5.73 40.93 8.82
C PHE A 571 6.50 41.87 7.88
N GLN A 572 6.15 41.87 6.59
CA GLN A 572 6.81 42.72 5.59
C GLN A 572 6.65 44.23 5.85
N GLU A 573 5.53 44.65 6.45
CA GLU A 573 5.25 46.05 6.78
C GLU A 573 5.91 46.51 8.09
N ARG A 574 6.57 45.61 8.84
CA ARG A 574 7.24 45.99 10.09
C ARG A 574 8.54 46.73 9.83
N PRO A 575 8.79 47.85 10.54
CA PRO A 575 10.10 48.49 10.54
C PRO A 575 11.17 47.52 11.06
N GLY A 576 12.23 47.31 10.28
CA GLY A 576 13.32 46.39 10.63
C GLY A 576 13.14 44.95 10.16
N ALA A 577 12.03 44.61 9.50
CA ALA A 577 11.84 43.29 8.91
C ALA A 577 12.62 43.16 7.59
N ALA A 578 13.48 42.15 7.49
CA ALA A 578 14.27 41.86 6.29
C ALA A 578 14.36 40.36 6.00
N ILE A 579 14.61 40.02 4.73
CA ILE A 579 14.93 38.66 4.28
C ILE A 579 16.35 38.69 3.72
N GLU A 580 17.28 38.06 4.42
CA GLU A 580 18.68 37.94 4.02
C GLU A 580 18.90 36.58 3.35
N ARG A 581 19.65 36.53 2.24
CA ARG A 581 19.93 35.31 1.48
C ARG A 581 21.44 35.18 1.31
N ALA A 582 21.98 34.00 1.57
CA ALA A 582 23.41 33.78 1.35
C ALA A 582 23.71 33.65 -0.15
N THR A 583 24.61 34.50 -0.65
CA THR A 583 25.11 34.49 -2.03
C THR A 583 26.63 34.35 -2.10
N THR A 584 27.32 34.53 -0.99
CA THR A 584 28.78 34.38 -0.86
C THR A 584 29.14 33.40 0.26
N PRO A 585 30.32 32.76 0.22
CA PRO A 585 30.77 31.87 1.31
C PRO A 585 30.82 32.53 2.69
N ALA A 586 31.11 33.84 2.76
CA ALA A 586 31.13 34.59 4.01
C ALA A 586 29.72 34.74 4.61
N GLU A 587 28.72 35.04 3.78
CA GLU A 587 27.31 35.10 4.20
C GLU A 587 26.79 33.71 4.60
N VAL A 588 27.26 32.64 3.94
CA VAL A 588 26.93 31.25 4.33
C VAL A 588 27.40 30.97 5.76
N ASP A 589 28.66 31.29 6.08
CA ASP A 589 29.23 31.03 7.40
C ASP A 589 28.52 31.83 8.50
N ASP A 590 28.16 33.08 8.21
CA ASP A 590 27.38 33.94 9.09
C ASP A 590 25.97 33.37 9.35
N LEU A 591 25.19 33.07 8.30
CA LEU A 591 23.84 32.52 8.45
C LEU A 591 23.82 31.13 9.09
N LEU A 592 24.81 30.28 8.83
CA LEU A 592 24.95 29.00 9.55
C LEU A 592 25.23 29.20 11.05
N SER A 593 26.07 30.18 11.41
CA SER A 593 26.33 30.50 12.82
C SER A 593 25.06 30.94 13.54
N ARG A 594 24.24 31.78 12.89
CA ARG A 594 22.94 32.21 13.40
C ARG A 594 21.96 31.04 13.53
N LEU A 595 21.91 30.15 12.53
CA LEU A 595 21.12 28.92 12.56
C LEU A 595 21.50 28.03 13.76
N PHE A 596 22.78 27.75 13.95
CA PHE A 596 23.26 26.92 15.06
C PHE A 596 22.91 27.55 16.41
N ALA A 597 23.05 28.87 16.55
CA ALA A 597 22.68 29.59 17.77
C ALA A 597 21.17 29.54 18.07
N LEU A 598 20.32 29.71 17.05
CA LEU A 598 18.86 29.58 17.20
C LEU A 598 18.45 28.15 17.55
N HIS A 599 19.04 27.18 16.85
CA HIS A 599 18.75 25.78 17.09
C HIS A 599 19.22 25.33 18.48
N ALA A 600 20.41 25.73 18.93
CA ALA A 600 20.90 25.44 20.27
C ALA A 600 19.97 25.97 21.37
N ARG A 601 19.54 27.23 21.28
CA ARG A 601 18.58 27.85 22.22
C ARG A 601 17.26 27.09 22.32
N ARG A 602 16.74 26.61 21.18
CA ARG A 602 15.49 25.85 21.13
C ARG A 602 15.53 24.52 21.90
N PHE A 603 16.69 23.89 21.99
CA PHE A 603 16.87 22.59 22.66
C PHE A 603 17.51 22.68 24.05
N GLU A 604 17.80 23.89 24.57
CA GLU A 604 18.20 24.10 25.97
C GLU A 604 17.09 23.62 26.92
N GLY A 605 17.42 22.62 27.76
CA GLY A 605 16.50 22.06 28.76
C GLY A 605 15.53 20.96 28.27
N GLN A 606 15.44 20.68 26.96
CA GLN A 606 14.56 19.65 26.38
C GLN A 606 15.31 18.40 25.85
N GLY A 607 16.63 18.37 25.98
CA GLY A 607 17.50 17.36 25.37
C GLY A 607 17.93 17.78 23.96
N ALA A 608 19.23 17.65 23.64
CA ALA A 608 19.78 18.13 22.38
C ALA A 608 19.15 17.45 21.15
N SER A 609 18.82 18.22 20.11
CA SER A 609 18.53 17.68 18.77
C SER A 609 19.79 17.06 18.17
N THR A 610 19.64 15.95 17.44
CA THR A 610 20.74 15.23 16.82
C THR A 610 21.33 15.94 15.60
N ASP A 611 20.56 16.81 14.94
CA ASP A 611 20.86 17.26 13.58
C ASP A 611 22.00 18.30 13.51
N PHE A 612 22.26 19.00 14.61
CA PHE A 612 23.44 19.87 14.78
C PHE A 612 24.21 19.58 16.08
N ALA A 613 23.98 18.42 16.70
CA ALA A 613 24.68 18.07 17.94
C ALA A 613 26.14 17.68 17.69
N GLY A 614 27.06 18.59 18.03
CA GLY A 614 28.50 18.33 18.08
C GLY A 614 29.31 19.20 17.12
N ALA A 615 30.49 19.62 17.57
CA ALA A 615 31.41 20.48 16.80
C ALA A 615 31.91 19.86 15.49
N ASP A 616 31.72 18.56 15.32
CA ASP A 616 32.02 17.79 14.12
C ASP A 616 30.88 17.83 13.08
N ILE A 617 29.63 17.88 13.51
CA ILE A 617 28.46 18.09 12.63
C ILE A 617 28.37 19.52 12.13
N GLU A 618 28.62 20.52 12.99
CA GLU A 618 28.72 21.91 12.55
C GLU A 618 29.84 22.09 11.52
N ARG A 619 31.00 21.47 11.74
CA ARG A 619 32.13 21.48 10.80
C ARG A 619 31.77 20.88 9.45
N PHE A 620 31.02 19.78 9.46
CA PHE A 620 30.50 19.16 8.23
C PHE A 620 29.63 20.15 7.44
N HIS A 621 28.66 20.79 8.09
CA HIS A 621 27.78 21.76 7.42
C HIS A 621 28.50 23.01 6.94
N ARG A 622 29.49 23.52 7.70
CA ARG A 622 30.34 24.64 7.28
C ARG A 622 31.22 24.29 6.08
N ALA A 623 31.61 23.03 5.91
CA ALA A 623 32.31 22.56 4.72
C ALA A 623 31.38 22.28 3.53
N LEU A 624 30.16 21.78 3.81
CA LEU A 624 29.18 21.41 2.79
C LEU A 624 28.52 22.62 2.13
N ALA A 625 28.05 23.60 2.91
CA ALA A 625 27.22 24.68 2.40
C ALA A 625 27.92 25.54 1.33
N PRO A 626 29.22 25.91 1.44
CA PRO A 626 29.92 26.61 0.37
C PRO A 626 29.99 25.81 -0.94
N ARG A 627 30.16 24.48 -0.87
CA ARG A 627 30.17 23.60 -2.05
C ARG A 627 28.80 23.56 -2.73
N LEU A 628 27.73 23.55 -1.94
CA LEU A 628 26.36 23.61 -2.47
C LEU A 628 26.04 24.99 -3.05
N LEU A 629 26.58 26.07 -2.47
CA LEU A 629 26.45 27.42 -3.02
C LEU A 629 27.07 27.50 -4.43
N GLU A 630 28.30 26.99 -4.59
CA GLU A 630 29.00 26.94 -5.89
C GLU A 630 28.22 26.15 -6.96
N ARG A 631 27.47 25.12 -6.55
CA ARG A 631 26.62 24.30 -7.42
C ARG A 631 25.23 24.88 -7.66
N GLY A 632 24.87 25.99 -7.00
CA GLY A 632 23.50 26.53 -7.04
C GLY A 632 22.46 25.63 -6.35
N GLU A 633 22.92 24.72 -5.49
CA GLU A 633 22.11 23.74 -4.77
C GLU A 633 21.79 24.18 -3.33
N LEU A 634 22.32 25.32 -2.85
CA LEU A 634 22.07 25.83 -1.51
C LEU A 634 20.83 26.73 -1.45
N VAL A 635 19.93 26.48 -0.50
CA VAL A 635 18.86 27.41 -0.09
C VAL A 635 19.09 27.78 1.37
N LEU A 636 19.68 28.95 1.62
CA LEU A 636 20.00 29.45 2.96
C LEU A 636 19.55 30.91 3.09
N LEU A 637 18.57 31.16 3.95
CA LEU A 637 18.01 32.49 4.16
C LEU A 637 17.58 32.73 5.61
N ALA A 638 17.59 34.00 6.02
CA ALA A 638 17.18 34.44 7.34
C ALA A 638 16.05 35.46 7.27
N LEU A 639 15.10 35.36 8.19
CA LEU A 639 14.17 36.42 8.54
C LEU A 639 14.75 37.19 9.72
N VAL A 640 14.94 38.49 9.52
CA VAL A 640 15.42 39.42 10.56
C VAL A 640 14.26 40.32 10.96
N ASP A 641 14.05 40.54 12.25
CA ASP A 641 13.09 41.50 12.82
C ASP A 641 13.81 42.36 13.87
N ASP A 642 13.88 43.67 13.63
CA ASP A 642 14.56 44.66 14.51
C ASP A 642 16.01 44.27 14.87
N GLY A 643 16.77 43.81 13.88
CA GLY A 643 18.17 43.39 14.05
C GLY A 643 18.37 42.08 14.82
N ARG A 644 17.28 41.34 15.11
CA ARG A 644 17.33 39.98 15.69
C ARG A 644 16.92 38.95 14.65
N ASP A 645 17.61 37.81 14.64
CA ASP A 645 17.23 36.68 13.78
C ASP A 645 15.93 36.05 14.29
N ALA A 646 14.84 36.28 13.57
CA ALA A 646 13.54 35.70 13.88
C ALA A 646 13.45 34.23 13.44
N ALA A 647 14.02 33.91 12.28
CA ALA A 647 14.16 32.52 11.82
C ALA A 647 15.24 32.37 10.75
N VAL A 648 15.87 31.19 10.66
CA VAL A 648 16.82 30.84 9.60
C VAL A 648 16.40 29.52 8.96
N TYR A 649 16.36 29.47 7.64
CA TYR A 649 16.06 28.29 6.84
C TYR A 649 17.32 27.74 6.20
N TYR A 650 17.52 26.43 6.27
CA TYR A 650 18.60 25.72 5.59
C TYR A 650 18.03 24.51 4.85
N GLY A 651 18.20 24.49 3.53
CA GLY A 651 17.72 23.45 2.65
C GLY A 651 18.52 23.34 1.36
N PHE A 652 18.15 22.39 0.52
CA PHE A 652 18.92 21.99 -0.65
C PHE A 652 18.05 21.93 -1.90
N ARG A 653 18.57 22.38 -3.04
CA ARG A 653 17.97 22.13 -4.35
C ARG A 653 18.70 20.97 -5.02
N HIS A 654 17.97 19.98 -5.53
CA HIS A 654 18.56 18.84 -6.22
C HIS A 654 17.61 18.32 -7.31
N LEU A 655 18.09 18.27 -8.56
CA LEU A 655 17.34 17.77 -9.74
C LEU A 655 15.88 18.25 -9.80
N GLY A 656 15.68 19.57 -9.66
CA GLY A 656 14.36 20.20 -9.71
C GLY A 656 13.56 20.14 -8.40
N ARG A 657 14.01 19.44 -7.37
CA ARG A 657 13.35 19.38 -6.05
C ARG A 657 14.02 20.29 -5.04
N VAL A 658 13.27 20.71 -4.02
CA VAL A 658 13.80 21.44 -2.85
C VAL A 658 13.56 20.61 -1.59
N LEU A 659 14.62 20.36 -0.82
CA LEU A 659 14.64 19.55 0.40
C LEU A 659 14.79 20.47 1.62
N HIS A 660 13.84 20.39 2.55
CA HIS A 660 13.90 21.09 3.82
C HIS A 660 14.76 20.32 4.83
N PHE A 661 16.02 20.73 4.97
CA PHE A 661 16.91 20.10 5.94
C PHE A 661 16.59 20.53 7.36
N GLN A 662 16.74 21.81 7.68
CA GLN A 662 16.53 22.34 9.03
C GLN A 662 16.06 23.78 9.05
N SER A 663 15.48 24.20 10.18
CA SER A 663 15.25 25.61 10.48
C SER A 663 15.44 25.96 11.95
N GLY A 664 16.02 27.13 12.20
CA GLY A 664 16.10 27.77 13.51
C GLY A 664 15.00 28.81 13.62
N ILE A 665 14.25 28.84 14.72
CA ILE A 665 13.17 29.79 14.96
C ILE A 665 13.33 30.30 16.40
N ASP A 666 13.19 31.61 16.61
CA ASP A 666 13.12 32.20 17.95
C ASP A 666 11.66 32.20 18.45
N ASP A 667 11.37 31.41 19.48
CA ASP A 667 10.03 31.24 20.07
C ASP A 667 9.77 32.18 21.29
N GLY A 668 10.61 33.20 21.52
CA GLY A 668 10.52 34.12 22.67
C GLY A 668 9.27 35.03 22.76
N GLU A 669 9.15 35.83 23.86
CA GLU A 669 8.01 36.72 24.20
C GLU A 669 7.72 37.83 23.15
N ALA A 670 7.15 37.44 22.01
CA ALA A 670 6.32 38.27 21.15
C ALA A 670 5.58 37.35 20.18
N GLY A 671 4.29 37.60 19.95
CA GLY A 671 3.47 36.80 19.04
C GLY A 671 3.87 36.95 17.56
N THR A 672 4.91 36.23 17.14
CA THR A 672 5.43 36.24 15.77
C THR A 672 5.39 34.86 15.18
N SER A 673 4.57 34.66 14.15
CA SER A 673 4.53 33.44 13.34
C SER A 673 5.74 33.34 12.39
N ALA A 674 6.96 33.62 12.87
CA ALA A 674 8.18 33.73 12.06
C ALA A 674 8.41 32.46 11.22
N GLY A 675 8.24 31.28 11.82
CA GLY A 675 8.31 30.01 11.09
C GLY A 675 7.27 29.86 9.96
N THR A 676 6.07 30.43 10.12
CA THR A 676 5.03 30.43 9.08
C THR A 676 5.38 31.38 7.95
N VAL A 677 5.89 32.58 8.27
CA VAL A 677 6.33 33.57 7.27
C VAL A 677 7.52 33.02 6.48
N LEU A 678 8.50 32.42 7.17
CA LEU A 678 9.70 31.82 6.58
C LEU A 678 9.30 30.78 5.53
N ARG A 679 8.43 29.83 5.93
CA ARG A 679 7.93 28.80 5.02
C ARG A 679 7.14 29.36 3.86
N ALA A 680 6.25 30.33 4.09
CA ALA A 680 5.46 30.94 3.03
C ALA A 680 6.35 31.62 1.99
N LYS A 681 7.34 32.40 2.44
CA LYS A 681 8.28 33.10 1.56
C LYS A 681 9.21 32.15 0.82
N MET A 682 9.74 31.14 1.50
CA MET A 682 10.57 30.12 0.86
C MET A 682 9.77 29.32 -0.18
N LEU A 683 8.53 28.91 0.13
CA LEU A 683 7.70 28.22 -0.86
C LEU A 683 7.37 29.13 -2.05
N GLU A 684 6.92 30.35 -1.81
CA GLU A 684 6.56 31.30 -2.86
C GLU A 684 7.75 31.64 -3.77
N ASP A 685 8.88 32.05 -3.20
CA ASP A 685 10.00 32.60 -3.95
C ASP A 685 10.94 31.50 -4.47
N ASP A 686 11.29 30.52 -3.63
CA ASP A 686 12.33 29.53 -3.92
C ASP A 686 11.78 28.23 -4.49
N VAL A 687 10.54 27.87 -4.18
CA VAL A 687 9.94 26.64 -4.71
C VAL A 687 9.14 26.96 -5.96
N PHE A 688 8.06 27.73 -5.84
CA PHE A 688 7.17 28.06 -6.96
C PHE A 688 7.82 29.09 -7.91
N GLY A 689 8.42 30.15 -7.37
CA GLY A 689 9.05 31.21 -8.17
C GLY A 689 10.23 30.75 -9.03
N GLN A 690 10.94 29.70 -8.59
CA GLN A 690 12.06 29.11 -9.33
C GLN A 690 11.70 27.80 -10.06
N GLY A 691 10.40 27.45 -10.13
CA GLY A 691 9.93 26.29 -10.91
C GLY A 691 10.45 24.95 -10.40
N ALA A 692 10.61 24.77 -9.09
CA ALA A 692 10.86 23.45 -8.51
C ALA A 692 9.70 22.52 -8.84
N THR A 693 9.95 21.24 -9.08
CA THR A 693 8.94 20.20 -9.35
C THR A 693 8.26 19.71 -8.09
N SER A 694 8.96 19.74 -6.94
CA SER A 694 8.36 19.44 -5.65
C SER A 694 9.19 19.99 -4.48
N PHE A 695 8.57 20.00 -3.30
CA PHE A 695 9.21 20.37 -2.05
C PHE A 695 9.04 19.25 -1.02
N ASP A 696 10.14 18.75 -0.47
CA ASP A 696 10.18 17.65 0.49
C ASP A 696 10.52 18.17 1.89
N PHE A 697 9.69 17.85 2.88
CA PHE A 697 9.90 18.25 4.27
C PHE A 697 10.91 17.38 5.01
N LEU A 698 11.42 16.31 4.38
CA LEU A 698 12.26 15.29 5.01
C LEU A 698 11.61 14.70 6.28
N ASP A 699 12.35 13.89 7.06
CA ASP A 699 11.90 13.24 8.29
C ASP A 699 11.20 14.22 9.24
N GLY A 700 10.01 13.80 9.72
CA GLY A 700 9.31 14.39 10.85
C GLY A 700 7.80 14.32 10.65
N ASP A 701 7.07 13.94 11.71
CA ASP A 701 5.60 13.79 11.69
C ASP A 701 4.90 14.96 12.42
N GLU A 702 5.43 16.17 12.29
CA GLU A 702 4.85 17.32 12.96
C GLU A 702 3.52 17.74 12.33
N ALA A 703 2.54 18.06 13.17
CA ALA A 703 1.18 18.44 12.74
C ALA A 703 1.14 19.59 11.73
N TYR A 704 2.15 20.47 11.71
CA TYR A 704 2.20 21.54 10.72
C TYR A 704 2.53 21.02 9.31
N LYS A 705 3.35 19.97 9.14
CA LYS A 705 3.74 19.45 7.81
C LYS A 705 2.51 18.92 7.07
N HIS A 706 1.65 18.20 7.79
CA HIS A 706 0.33 17.74 7.32
C HIS A 706 -0.56 18.86 6.76
N ALA A 707 -0.45 20.08 7.30
CA ALA A 707 -1.26 21.19 6.85
C ALA A 707 -0.87 21.74 5.46
N TRP A 708 0.35 21.47 5.00
CA TRP A 708 0.87 21.94 3.73
C TRP A 708 1.02 20.80 2.70
N ALA A 709 1.23 19.58 3.17
CA ALA A 709 1.51 18.43 2.33
C ALA A 709 0.37 18.09 1.37
N THR A 710 0.73 17.69 0.15
CA THR A 710 -0.19 17.08 -0.83
C THR A 710 0.05 15.57 -0.99
N GLY A 711 1.15 15.06 -0.43
CA GLY A 711 1.51 13.65 -0.43
C GLY A 711 2.51 13.32 0.68
N HIS A 712 2.88 12.04 0.79
CA HIS A 712 3.87 11.58 1.76
C HIS A 712 4.56 10.30 1.31
N HIS A 713 5.75 10.05 1.84
CA HIS A 713 6.54 8.85 1.65
C HIS A 713 6.89 8.22 2.99
N HIS A 714 6.99 6.90 3.04
CA HIS A 714 7.41 6.20 4.26
C HIS A 714 8.87 5.79 4.18
N LEU A 715 9.60 5.94 5.29
CA LEU A 715 10.97 5.46 5.42
C LEU A 715 11.08 4.34 6.45
N PHE A 716 12.06 3.46 6.26
CA PHE A 716 12.27 2.25 7.05
C PHE A 716 13.71 2.11 7.54
N ASP A 717 13.87 1.61 8.75
CA ASP A 717 15.14 1.17 9.31
C ASP A 717 15.33 -0.33 9.07
N LEU A 718 16.44 -0.70 8.45
CA LEU A 718 16.83 -2.08 8.16
C LEU A 718 18.06 -2.46 8.99
N ALA A 719 17.95 -3.57 9.72
CA ALA A 719 19.08 -4.19 10.44
C ALA A 719 19.40 -5.53 9.78
N VAL A 720 20.54 -5.61 9.12
CA VAL A 720 20.96 -6.80 8.37
C VAL A 720 22.01 -7.57 9.18
N HIS A 721 21.88 -8.89 9.22
CA HIS A 721 22.72 -9.77 10.02
C HIS A 721 23.59 -10.68 9.11
N PRO A 722 24.81 -11.05 9.55
CA PRO A 722 25.67 -11.97 8.81
C PRO A 722 25.01 -13.32 8.54
N ARG A 723 25.44 -14.02 7.48
CA ARG A 723 24.95 -15.37 7.16
C ARG A 723 25.32 -16.39 8.26
N GLY A 724 24.44 -17.38 8.46
CA GLY A 724 24.66 -18.50 9.38
C GLY A 724 23.71 -18.55 10.58
N ALA A 725 23.94 -19.51 11.48
CA ALA A 725 23.04 -19.78 12.62
C ALA A 725 22.98 -18.61 13.64
N ARG A 726 24.10 -17.93 13.88
CA ARG A 726 24.19 -16.78 14.81
C ARG A 726 23.40 -15.57 14.32
N GLY A 727 23.50 -15.23 13.03
CA GLY A 727 22.73 -14.12 12.44
C GLY A 727 21.22 -14.40 12.43
N ARG A 728 20.82 -15.66 12.15
CA ARG A 728 19.41 -16.08 12.26
C ARG A 728 18.86 -15.95 13.68
N LEU A 729 19.63 -16.36 14.69
CA LEU A 729 19.24 -16.22 16.10
C LEU A 729 19.11 -14.74 16.51
N ALA A 730 20.05 -13.88 16.09
CA ALA A 730 20.00 -12.44 16.35
C ALA A 730 18.79 -11.75 15.71
N ALA A 731 18.38 -12.20 14.52
CA ALA A 731 17.17 -11.68 13.86
C ALA A 731 15.89 -12.04 14.62
N VAL A 732 15.79 -13.27 15.15
CA VAL A 732 14.62 -13.71 15.94
C VAL A 732 14.52 -12.95 17.27
N THR A 733 15.62 -12.83 18.01
CA THR A 733 15.62 -12.15 19.32
C THR A 733 15.28 -10.67 19.19
N ARG A 734 15.84 -9.98 18.17
CA ARG A 734 15.55 -8.57 17.91
C ARG A 734 14.13 -8.33 17.40
N GLY A 735 13.60 -9.23 16.57
CA GLY A 735 12.21 -9.19 16.13
C GLY A 735 11.22 -9.28 17.29
N ALA A 736 11.44 -10.21 18.23
CA ALA A 736 10.63 -10.34 19.44
C ALA A 736 10.71 -9.10 20.33
N PHE A 737 11.92 -8.53 20.51
CA PHE A 737 12.13 -7.33 21.33
C PHE A 737 11.44 -6.09 20.76
N ASN A 738 11.47 -5.90 19.43
CA ASN A 738 10.80 -4.75 18.79
C ASN A 738 9.27 -4.81 18.94
N VAL A 739 8.67 -6.00 18.83
CA VAL A 739 7.22 -6.19 19.05
C VAL A 739 6.83 -5.79 20.48
N VAL A 740 7.62 -6.18 21.48
CA VAL A 740 7.39 -5.80 22.88
C VAL A 740 7.55 -4.30 23.09
N LYS A 741 8.57 -3.68 22.50
CA LYS A 741 8.82 -2.23 22.64
C LYS A 741 7.73 -1.38 21.97
N ASP A 742 7.27 -1.79 20.79
CA ASP A 742 6.19 -1.09 20.07
C ASP A 742 4.85 -1.20 20.81
N GLU A 743 4.57 -2.35 21.44
CA GLU A 743 3.40 -2.55 22.30
C GLU A 743 3.47 -1.67 23.58
N ILE A 744 4.65 -1.55 24.20
CA ILE A 744 4.86 -0.65 25.35
C ILE A 744 4.68 0.82 24.96
N LYS A 745 5.16 1.23 23.78
CA LYS A 745 4.97 2.61 23.28
C LYS A 745 3.50 2.91 22.99
N ARG A 746 2.75 1.99 22.35
CA ARG A 746 1.30 2.16 22.11
C ARG A 746 0.48 2.30 23.39
N ARG A 747 0.90 1.64 24.48
CA ARG A 747 0.26 1.76 25.80
C ARG A 747 0.59 3.05 26.54
N ARG A 748 1.60 3.81 26.10
CA ARG A 748 1.97 5.13 26.65
C ARG A 748 1.39 6.30 25.84
N SER A 749 0.98 6.05 24.60
CA SER A 749 0.35 7.03 23.71
C SER A 749 -1.18 6.91 23.65
N ARG A 750 -1.76 5.99 24.44
CA ARG A 750 -3.17 5.93 24.83
C ARG A 750 -3.24 6.32 26.29
#